data_AF-A0A3P3TB00-F1
#
_entry.id   AF-A0A3P3TB00-F1
#
_cell.length_a   1.000
_cell.length_b   1.000
_cell.length_c   1.000
_cell.angle_alpha   90.00
_cell.angle_beta   90.00
_cell.angle_gamma   90.00
#
_symmetry.space_group_name_H-M   'P 1'
#
loop_
_entity.id
_entity.type
_entity.pdbx_description
1 polymer ?
#
loop_
_entity_poly.entity_id
_entity_poly.type
_entity_poly.pdbx_seq_one_letter_code
_entity_poly.pdbx_strand_id
1 'polypeptide(L)'
;MLLVIMFWRDKYMNSLSLPEDSVLEYRFEDGPNKINPQGDLKRHNSITKVVWAMLQKYEYSFWGVLRNWSAVFQFEKLHMVVHHFINDIPDERLIERSCGLRWDLFLVKEGIIEELFDYFEKKGFTVEVPNQDFVDAYLTEAFGMDDWHLHSPKHKFMIWVRRSDMAFLIELFFDKPYAPYGVKKRLEWPDFQSGQLSLWDDLPDVQKRRKQSTASITIKGEDLTIEEKVPEEVDSITDMAIERIFNENSTVIANYSGGKDSTVIVQKCIKFKLEHPENKTRLVILSADTGGADNPLIRQHIRKTKQAVEDLNLNIEFIIVEPDVENSYFTCVFGKGYQPPSSQFKWCVDRLKITPGRIALWDYVQTGEKVCQILGSRSSESTTRALSVEKEYGDEFYGSHIAFDGKLRTAAPIRHWTARNVVTYLVRNAAPYDYSNYVLLNLYGSAAGGMDECPIGAAIQSESQAVSACTGKSSRFGCAFCTVINEDSSLYNLSLDYPEELENFYLFRTALKRTQDIRYGGFTAFQRKGKYRFEPGFGDMTIGIRTILLRLMREYEIPILEEEVYTIYRMVEERECREGFAVSERFRKALFGLLDTSPIFYPHADPIMNPTGMIDVCTSNDKDAIERVIAMIEAGEIEVAE
;
A
#
# COMPACT_ATOMS: atom_id res chain seq x y z
N MET A 1 -27.06 29.65 24.68
CA MET A 1 -25.76 28.95 24.89
C MET A 1 -25.73 28.06 26.13
N LEU A 2 -26.14 28.50 27.33
CA LEU A 2 -26.14 27.65 28.55
C LEU A 2 -27.42 26.79 28.77
N LEU A 3 -28.50 27.06 28.03
CA LEU A 3 -29.82 26.44 28.28
C LEU A 3 -30.12 25.18 27.47
N VAL A 4 -29.33 24.86 26.44
CA VAL A 4 -29.51 23.63 25.63
C VAL A 4 -28.75 22.44 26.23
N ILE A 5 -27.74 22.70 27.06
CA ILE A 5 -26.91 21.67 27.73
C ILE A 5 -27.63 21.02 28.93
N MET A 6 -28.72 21.61 29.43
CA MET A 6 -29.40 21.13 30.64
C MET A 6 -30.34 19.92 30.45
N PHE A 7 -30.61 19.49 29.21
CA PHE A 7 -31.64 18.46 28.95
C PHE A 7 -31.16 17.00 29.01
N TRP A 8 -29.86 16.74 29.21
CA TRP A 8 -29.29 15.38 29.27
C TRP A 8 -29.03 14.84 30.69
N ARG A 9 -29.45 15.58 31.72
CA ARG A 9 -28.98 15.42 33.10
C ARG A 9 -29.67 14.34 33.95
N ASP A 10 -30.76 13.72 33.49
CA ASP A 10 -31.73 13.12 34.42
C ASP A 10 -31.93 11.59 34.37
N LYS A 11 -30.99 10.77 33.86
CA LYS A 11 -31.24 9.30 33.77
C LYS A 11 -30.33 8.35 34.51
N TYR A 12 -29.18 8.75 35.06
CA TYR A 12 -28.27 7.79 35.69
C TYR A 12 -27.53 8.33 36.91
N MET A 13 -28.26 8.60 38.00
CA MET A 13 -27.65 8.80 39.31
C MET A 13 -28.57 8.26 40.40
N ASN A 14 -28.25 7.09 40.95
CA ASN A 14 -28.52 6.82 42.36
C ASN A 14 -27.62 5.71 42.92
N SER A 15 -26.91 6.10 43.99
CA SER A 15 -26.30 5.31 45.06
C SER A 15 -25.18 4.32 44.70
N LEU A 16 -24.01 4.50 45.31
CA LEU A 16 -23.52 3.60 46.37
C LEU A 16 -22.21 4.11 46.98
N SER A 17 -22.21 4.23 48.30
CA SER A 17 -21.06 4.49 49.18
C SER A 17 -20.12 3.28 49.24
N LEU A 18 -18.81 3.53 49.22
CA LEU A 18 -17.74 2.52 49.32
C LEU A 18 -17.60 1.94 50.74
N PRO A 19 -17.34 0.63 50.90
CA PRO A 19 -16.66 0.08 52.07
C PRO A 19 -15.14 0.11 51.87
N GLU A 20 -14.42 0.52 52.92
CA GLU A 20 -12.97 0.35 53.04
C GLU A 20 -12.60 -1.13 53.12
N ASP A 21 -11.44 -1.46 52.55
CA ASP A 21 -10.76 -2.76 52.54
C ASP A 21 -11.39 -3.90 51.71
N SER A 22 -10.97 -4.03 50.44
CA SER A 22 -10.85 -5.36 49.83
C SER A 22 -9.73 -5.44 48.80
N VAL A 23 -9.01 -6.56 48.88
CA VAL A 23 -7.77 -6.91 48.19
C VAL A 23 -8.03 -7.22 46.71
N LEU A 24 -7.05 -6.81 45.89
CA LEU A 24 -6.82 -7.11 44.47
C LEU A 24 -7.23 -8.53 44.02
N GLU A 25 -8.35 -8.67 43.32
CA GLU A 25 -8.56 -9.77 42.38
C GLU A 25 -9.12 -9.21 41.05
N TYR A 26 -8.43 -9.51 39.94
CA TYR A 26 -8.90 -9.19 38.61
C TYR A 26 -10.23 -9.93 38.35
N ARG A 27 -11.30 -9.19 38.06
CA ARG A 27 -12.54 -9.78 37.57
C ARG A 27 -12.41 -9.99 36.06
N PHE A 28 -12.07 -11.22 35.68
CA PHE A 28 -12.10 -11.65 34.28
C PHE A 28 -13.56 -11.89 33.89
N GLU A 29 -14.07 -11.17 32.90
CA GLU A 29 -15.31 -11.57 32.23
C GLU A 29 -14.99 -12.64 31.18
N ASP A 30 -15.68 -13.78 31.26
CA ASP A 30 -15.56 -14.86 30.27
C ASP A 30 -16.16 -14.41 28.93
N GLY A 31 -15.32 -13.78 28.10
CA GLY A 31 -15.60 -13.51 26.69
C GLY A 31 -15.15 -14.68 25.80
N PRO A 32 -15.79 -14.92 24.64
CA PRO A 32 -15.42 -15.99 23.70
C PRO A 32 -14.05 -15.81 23.02
N ASN A 33 -13.30 -14.75 23.37
CA ASN A 33 -12.01 -14.42 22.77
C ASN A 33 -10.86 -14.83 23.70
N LYS A 34 -10.32 -16.05 23.50
CA LYS A 34 -8.96 -16.37 23.94
C LYS A 34 -7.95 -15.56 23.11
N ILE A 35 -7.72 -14.32 23.49
CA ILE A 35 -6.36 -13.81 23.48
C ILE A 35 -5.86 -14.14 24.88
N ASN A 36 -5.04 -15.18 25.04
CA ASN A 36 -4.35 -15.41 26.31
C ASN A 36 -3.58 -14.11 26.59
N PRO A 37 -3.92 -13.35 27.65
CA PRO A 37 -3.03 -12.31 28.11
C PRO A 37 -1.74 -13.07 28.44
N GLN A 38 -0.66 -12.85 27.68
CA GLN A 38 0.62 -13.30 28.19
C GLN A 38 0.80 -12.52 29.48
N GLY A 39 0.85 -13.24 30.61
CA GLY A 39 1.08 -12.69 31.95
C GLY A 39 2.49 -12.12 32.11
N ASP A 40 3.03 -11.49 31.06
CA ASP A 40 4.30 -10.82 31.09
C ASP A 40 4.11 -9.31 30.97
N LEU A 41 3.29 -8.79 31.90
CA LEU A 41 3.23 -7.36 32.26
C LEU A 41 4.58 -6.85 32.80
N LYS A 42 5.66 -7.67 32.82
CA LYS A 42 7.00 -7.25 33.24
C LYS A 42 7.66 -6.27 32.26
N ARG A 43 7.22 -6.22 31.00
CA ARG A 43 7.72 -5.24 30.00
C ARG A 43 6.94 -3.92 29.95
N HIS A 44 5.79 -3.86 30.62
CA HIS A 44 5.07 -2.60 30.76
C HIS A 44 5.76 -1.78 31.86
N ASN A 45 6.22 -0.59 31.50
CA ASN A 45 6.81 0.35 32.46
C ASN A 45 5.86 0.49 33.67
N SER A 46 6.43 0.65 34.86
CA SER A 46 5.70 0.79 36.13
C SER A 46 4.48 1.71 36.05
N ILE A 47 4.52 2.72 35.17
CA ILE A 47 3.45 3.69 34.93
C ILE A 47 2.27 3.12 34.14
N THR A 48 2.48 2.28 33.12
CA THR A 48 1.36 1.64 32.39
C THR A 48 0.51 0.77 33.32
N LYS A 49 1.15 0.11 34.30
CA LYS A 49 0.44 -0.64 35.33
C LYS A 49 -0.44 0.25 36.20
N VAL A 50 0.00 1.48 36.47
CA VAL A 50 -0.81 2.48 37.20
C VAL A 50 -2.01 2.91 36.37
N VAL A 51 -1.83 3.16 35.06
CA VAL A 51 -2.94 3.46 34.15
C VAL A 51 -3.97 2.34 34.15
N TRP A 52 -3.53 1.09 34.05
CA TRP A 52 -4.44 -0.06 34.08
C TRP A 52 -5.13 -0.25 35.43
N ALA A 53 -4.40 -0.08 36.54
CA ALA A 53 -4.97 -0.15 37.87
C ALA A 53 -6.00 0.96 38.10
N MET A 54 -5.77 2.16 37.54
CA MET A 54 -6.76 3.24 37.56
C MET A 54 -7.99 2.87 36.76
N LEU A 55 -7.85 2.45 35.50
CA LEU A 55 -8.99 2.03 34.68
C LEU A 55 -9.82 0.93 35.36
N GLN A 56 -9.16 -0.05 35.97
CA GLN A 56 -9.81 -1.09 36.75
C GLN A 56 -10.53 -0.55 38.00
N LYS A 57 -9.92 0.39 38.74
CA LYS A 57 -10.54 1.03 39.90
C LYS A 57 -11.86 1.72 39.54
N TYR A 58 -11.97 2.22 38.32
CA TYR A 58 -13.16 2.88 37.81
C TYR A 58 -14.05 1.97 36.96
N GLU A 59 -14.07 0.67 37.25
CA GLU A 59 -14.97 -0.31 36.64
C GLU A 59 -14.84 -0.49 35.11
N TYR A 60 -13.74 -0.06 34.48
CA TYR A 60 -13.47 -0.44 33.09
C TYR A 60 -13.11 -1.92 33.03
N SER A 61 -13.91 -2.68 32.29
CA SER A 61 -13.62 -4.08 31.99
C SER A 61 -12.44 -4.15 31.03
N PHE A 62 -11.41 -4.92 31.40
CA PHE A 62 -10.29 -5.22 30.52
C PHE A 62 -10.68 -6.29 29.50
N TRP A 63 -10.70 -5.93 28.22
CA TRP A 63 -11.16 -6.80 27.13
C TRP A 63 -10.04 -7.59 26.46
N GLY A 64 -8.78 -7.18 26.64
CA GLY A 64 -7.61 -7.92 26.16
C GLY A 64 -6.51 -7.03 25.59
N VAL A 65 -5.40 -7.66 25.21
CA VAL A 65 -4.27 -6.99 24.55
C VAL A 65 -4.26 -7.32 23.05
N LEU A 66 -4.31 -6.30 22.22
CA LEU A 66 -4.03 -6.39 20.79
C LEU A 66 -2.52 -6.28 20.59
N ARG A 67 -1.87 -7.42 20.31
CA ARG A 67 -0.40 -7.56 20.26
C ARG A 67 0.24 -7.25 21.62
N ASN A 68 1.51 -6.87 21.69
CA ASN A 68 2.22 -6.63 22.96
C ASN A 68 2.14 -5.17 23.46
N TRP A 69 1.42 -4.29 22.76
CA TRP A 69 1.53 -2.84 22.96
C TRP A 69 0.19 -2.08 22.95
N SER A 70 -0.93 -2.73 22.63
CA SER A 70 -2.23 -2.06 22.62
C SER A 70 -3.22 -2.80 23.51
N ALA A 71 -3.91 -2.12 24.41
CA ALA A 71 -4.89 -2.73 25.31
C ALA A 71 -6.28 -2.15 25.06
N VAL A 72 -7.31 -3.00 25.11
CA VAL A 72 -8.71 -2.59 24.91
C VAL A 72 -9.44 -2.66 26.24
N PHE A 73 -10.17 -1.59 26.55
CA PHE A 73 -11.00 -1.44 27.73
C PHE A 73 -12.42 -1.07 27.32
N GLN A 74 -13.40 -1.45 28.13
CA GLN A 74 -14.78 -1.05 27.94
C GLN A 74 -15.37 -0.53 29.24
N PHE A 75 -16.12 0.58 29.14
CA PHE A 75 -16.97 1.08 30.21
C PHE A 75 -18.34 1.37 29.61
N GLU A 76 -19.37 0.71 30.13
CA GLU A 76 -20.73 0.71 29.55
C GLU A 76 -20.72 0.44 28.02
N LYS A 77 -21.06 1.43 27.19
CA LYS A 77 -21.03 1.35 25.72
C LYS A 77 -19.75 1.92 25.09
N LEU A 78 -18.91 2.60 25.87
CA LEU A 78 -17.69 3.23 25.39
C LEU A 78 -16.56 2.19 25.33
N HIS A 79 -15.89 2.11 24.18
CA HIS A 79 -14.64 1.37 24.06
C HIS A 79 -13.46 2.33 24.03
N MET A 80 -12.40 1.97 24.76
CA MET A 80 -11.15 2.70 24.79
C MET A 80 -10.00 1.77 24.39
N VAL A 81 -9.13 2.25 23.51
CA VAL A 81 -7.90 1.55 23.12
C VAL A 81 -6.70 2.38 23.53
N VAL A 82 -5.76 1.78 24.25
CA VAL A 82 -4.53 2.43 24.69
C VAL A 82 -3.34 1.81 23.99
N HIS A 83 -2.73 2.55 23.06
CA HIS A 83 -1.57 2.18 22.27
C HIS A 83 -0.29 2.72 22.89
N HIS A 84 0.67 1.86 23.20
CA HIS A 84 1.90 2.23 23.89
C HIS A 84 3.14 2.14 22.98
N PHE A 85 4.02 3.12 23.10
CA PHE A 85 5.38 3.10 22.56
C PHE A 85 6.34 2.85 23.73
N ILE A 86 6.78 1.60 23.87
CA ILE A 86 7.43 1.11 25.11
C ILE A 86 8.94 1.32 25.06
N ASN A 87 9.57 0.91 23.94
CA ASN A 87 11.02 0.95 23.76
C ASN A 87 11.41 1.79 22.54
N ASP A 88 10.45 2.47 21.95
CA ASP A 88 10.55 3.13 20.66
C ASP A 88 9.94 4.53 20.71
N ILE A 89 10.50 5.44 19.92
CA ILE A 89 10.00 6.81 19.80
C ILE A 89 8.98 6.83 18.66
N PRO A 90 7.78 7.42 18.86
CA PRO A 90 6.82 7.59 17.78
C PRO A 90 7.41 8.38 16.60
N ASP A 91 7.03 8.00 15.39
CA ASP A 91 7.38 8.75 14.17
C ASP A 91 6.51 10.00 14.09
N GLU A 92 7.09 11.15 14.42
CA GLU A 92 6.39 12.44 14.47
C GLU A 92 5.78 12.85 13.13
N ARG A 93 6.28 12.32 12.00
CA ARG A 93 5.70 12.57 10.66
C ARG A 93 4.29 12.00 10.53
N LEU A 94 3.95 10.99 11.35
CA LEU A 94 2.64 10.35 11.35
C LEU A 94 1.69 10.89 12.43
N ILE A 95 2.10 11.93 13.14
CA ILE A 95 1.33 12.52 14.23
C ILE A 95 0.93 13.94 13.81
N GLU A 96 -0.38 14.18 13.76
CA GLU A 96 -0.90 15.51 13.45
C GLU A 96 -0.57 16.52 14.53
N ARG A 97 -0.45 17.80 14.14
CA ARG A 97 -0.21 18.89 15.08
C ARG A 97 -1.40 19.00 16.04
N SER A 98 -1.12 19.40 17.28
CA SER A 98 -2.15 19.74 18.25
C SER A 98 -3.09 20.81 17.67
N CYS A 99 -4.40 20.61 17.83
CA CYS A 99 -5.39 21.61 17.43
C CYS A 99 -5.52 22.76 18.44
N GLY A 100 -4.81 22.70 19.57
CA GLY A 100 -4.87 23.69 20.65
C GLY A 100 -6.14 23.62 21.50
N LEU A 101 -7.10 22.76 21.13
CA LEU A 101 -8.29 22.50 21.92
C LEU A 101 -7.96 21.50 23.03
N ARG A 102 -8.52 21.76 24.21
CA ARG A 102 -8.31 20.92 25.38
C ARG A 102 -9.31 19.77 25.38
N TRP A 103 -8.90 18.61 25.86
CA TRP A 103 -9.68 17.37 25.78
C TRP A 103 -11.03 17.44 26.51
N ASP A 104 -11.16 18.31 27.52
CA ASP A 104 -12.37 18.53 28.32
C ASP A 104 -13.49 19.27 27.58
N LEU A 105 -13.22 19.79 26.37
CA LEU A 105 -14.26 20.31 25.49
C LEU A 105 -15.10 19.19 24.85
N PHE A 106 -14.50 18.01 24.68
CA PHE A 106 -15.11 16.87 23.98
C PHE A 106 -15.64 15.80 24.94
N LEU A 107 -15.28 15.89 26.22
CA LEU A 107 -15.59 14.91 27.25
C LEU A 107 -16.39 15.58 28.37
N VAL A 108 -17.36 14.87 28.94
CA VAL A 108 -18.22 15.40 30.01
C VAL A 108 -17.39 15.61 31.28
N LYS A 109 -17.48 16.81 31.88
CA LYS A 109 -16.74 17.29 33.08
C LYS A 109 -17.07 16.60 34.42
N GLU A 110 -17.71 15.43 34.39
CA GLU A 110 -18.05 14.69 35.61
C GLU A 110 -17.88 13.18 35.34
N GLY A 111 -16.69 12.76 34.90
CA GLY A 111 -16.46 11.39 34.45
C GLY A 111 -15.04 10.85 34.65
N ILE A 112 -14.94 9.52 34.67
CA ILE A 112 -13.71 8.75 34.91
C ILE A 112 -12.54 9.13 33.98
N ILE A 113 -12.87 9.51 32.73
CA ILE A 113 -11.88 9.89 31.73
C ILE A 113 -11.20 11.22 32.11
N GLU A 114 -11.91 12.12 32.77
CA GLU A 114 -11.37 13.37 33.28
C GLU A 114 -10.33 13.10 34.38
N GLU A 115 -10.68 12.27 35.37
CA GLU A 115 -9.76 11.91 36.45
C GLU A 115 -8.47 11.25 35.92
N LEU A 116 -8.58 10.50 34.83
CA LEU A 116 -7.44 9.90 34.15
C LEU A 116 -6.53 10.95 33.50
N PHE A 117 -7.09 11.90 32.73
CA PHE A 117 -6.30 12.93 32.06
C PHE A 117 -5.73 13.96 33.03
N ASP A 118 -6.49 14.35 34.06
CA ASP A 118 -6.01 15.16 35.18
C ASP A 118 -4.84 14.48 35.89
N TYR A 119 -4.91 13.17 36.09
CA TYR A 119 -3.81 12.41 36.68
C TYR A 119 -2.56 12.43 35.79
N PHE A 120 -2.72 12.29 34.47
CA PHE A 120 -1.61 12.41 33.54
C PHE A 120 -0.95 13.79 33.63
N GLU A 121 -1.72 14.86 33.57
CA GLU A 121 -1.21 16.24 33.70
C GLU A 121 -0.48 16.42 35.05
N LYS A 122 -1.06 15.96 36.17
CA LYS A 122 -0.44 16.00 37.51
C LYS A 122 0.87 15.19 37.60
N LYS A 123 1.05 14.18 36.77
CA LYS A 123 2.28 13.36 36.69
C LYS A 123 3.28 13.87 35.65
N GLY A 124 3.06 15.06 35.12
CA GLY A 124 3.95 15.73 34.18
C GLY A 124 3.86 15.18 32.75
N PHE A 125 2.75 14.52 32.40
CA PHE A 125 2.46 14.20 31.01
C PHE A 125 1.83 15.41 30.32
N THR A 126 2.20 15.61 29.06
CA THR A 126 1.50 16.50 28.14
C THR A 126 0.37 15.72 27.49
N VAL A 127 -0.86 16.25 27.51
CA VAL A 127 -2.05 15.67 26.90
C VAL A 127 -2.46 16.56 25.73
N GLU A 128 -2.39 16.04 24.51
CA GLU A 128 -2.61 16.81 23.28
C GLU A 128 -3.70 16.18 22.43
N VAL A 129 -4.63 17.02 21.96
CA VAL A 129 -5.64 16.63 20.98
C VAL A 129 -5.08 16.97 19.58
N PRO A 130 -4.77 15.98 18.73
CA PRO A 130 -4.32 16.24 17.37
C PRO A 130 -5.46 16.76 16.50
N ASN A 131 -5.10 17.49 15.43
CA ASN A 131 -6.02 17.72 14.31
C ASN A 131 -6.46 16.37 13.74
N GLN A 132 -7.76 16.12 13.74
CA GLN A 132 -8.33 14.83 13.41
C GLN A 132 -9.75 14.99 12.88
N ASP A 133 -10.21 13.98 12.16
CA ASP A 133 -11.49 14.05 11.45
C ASP A 133 -12.68 14.24 12.42
N PHE A 134 -12.60 13.66 13.63
CA PHE A 134 -13.59 13.89 14.69
C PHE A 134 -13.67 15.37 15.12
N VAL A 135 -12.53 16.04 15.24
CA VAL A 135 -12.48 17.46 15.63
C VAL A 135 -13.03 18.32 14.49
N ASP A 136 -12.68 18.01 13.25
CA ASP A 136 -13.23 18.71 12.08
C ASP A 136 -14.78 18.61 12.05
N ALA A 137 -15.31 17.40 12.29
CA ALA A 137 -16.76 17.18 12.35
C ALA A 137 -17.42 17.91 13.52
N TYR A 138 -16.83 17.82 14.72
CA TYR A 138 -17.33 18.51 15.92
C TYR A 138 -17.39 20.03 15.74
N LEU A 139 -16.34 20.63 15.15
CA LEU A 139 -16.32 22.06 14.88
C LEU A 139 -17.39 22.43 13.84
N THR A 140 -17.58 21.62 12.80
CA THR A 140 -18.61 21.86 11.77
C THR A 140 -20.03 21.86 12.37
N GLU A 141 -20.31 20.91 13.26
CA GLU A 141 -21.61 20.80 13.96
C GLU A 141 -21.84 21.95 14.96
N ALA A 142 -20.81 22.36 15.70
CA ALA A 142 -20.89 23.48 16.63
C ALA A 142 -21.30 24.81 15.96
N PHE A 143 -21.15 24.91 14.63
CA PHE A 143 -21.57 26.04 13.81
C PHE A 143 -22.87 25.82 13.00
N GLY A 144 -23.61 24.73 13.23
CA GLY A 144 -25.03 24.60 12.85
C GLY A 144 -25.37 23.72 11.64
N MET A 145 -24.72 22.57 11.46
CA MET A 145 -25.14 21.54 10.48
C MET A 145 -25.46 20.22 11.18
N ASP A 146 -26.44 19.46 10.65
CA ASP A 146 -27.01 18.21 11.20
C ASP A 146 -25.97 17.24 11.81
N ASP A 147 -26.32 16.63 12.96
CA ASP A 147 -25.50 15.71 13.79
C ASP A 147 -25.02 14.43 13.07
N TRP A 148 -25.45 14.21 11.82
CA TRP A 148 -25.20 12.99 11.07
C TRP A 148 -23.71 12.67 10.92
N HIS A 149 -22.85 13.70 10.78
CA HIS A 149 -21.42 13.51 10.60
C HIS A 149 -20.71 13.05 11.88
N LEU A 150 -21.02 13.64 13.03
CA LEU A 150 -20.37 13.30 14.30
C LEU A 150 -20.65 11.85 14.71
N HIS A 151 -21.85 11.35 14.42
CA HIS A 151 -22.25 9.97 14.68
C HIS A 151 -21.73 8.93 13.66
N SER A 152 -20.86 9.33 12.72
CA SER A 152 -20.28 8.38 11.77
C SER A 152 -19.64 7.20 12.49
N PRO A 153 -19.92 5.96 12.07
CA PRO A 153 -19.27 4.80 12.65
C PRO A 153 -17.75 4.91 12.52
N LYS A 154 -17.18 5.60 11.52
CA LYS A 154 -15.72 5.68 11.39
C LYS A 154 -15.03 6.55 12.43
N HIS A 155 -15.74 7.48 13.08
CA HIS A 155 -15.13 8.45 13.99
C HIS A 155 -14.59 7.84 15.27
N LYS A 156 -13.33 8.09 15.57
CA LYS A 156 -12.74 7.81 16.87
C LYS A 156 -12.04 9.07 17.33
N PHE A 157 -12.11 9.34 18.62
CA PHE A 157 -11.44 10.49 19.20
C PHE A 157 -10.08 10.06 19.72
N MET A 158 -9.04 10.67 19.17
CA MET A 158 -7.64 10.36 19.44
C MET A 158 -7.06 11.41 20.36
N ILE A 159 -6.31 10.97 21.38
CA ILE A 159 -5.60 11.84 22.32
C ILE A 159 -4.20 11.29 22.49
N TRP A 160 -3.20 12.13 22.24
CA TRP A 160 -1.80 11.80 22.50
C TRP A 160 -1.43 12.21 23.92
N VAL A 161 -0.75 11.31 24.62
CA VAL A 161 -0.23 11.59 25.95
C VAL A 161 1.26 11.26 25.97
N ARG A 162 2.07 12.25 26.33
CA ARG A 162 3.53 12.23 26.14
C ARG A 162 4.26 12.69 27.38
N ARG A 163 5.42 12.11 27.61
CA ARG A 163 6.42 12.52 28.59
C ARG A 163 7.79 12.21 28.01
N SER A 164 8.86 12.80 28.54
CA SER A 164 10.23 12.65 28.02
C SER A 164 10.69 11.21 27.81
N ASP A 165 10.11 10.24 28.53
CA ASP A 165 10.47 8.82 28.51
C ASP A 165 9.35 7.89 28.00
N MET A 166 8.18 8.43 27.62
CA MET A 166 7.02 7.60 27.28
C MET A 166 6.00 8.34 26.39
N ALA A 167 5.44 7.63 25.42
CA ALA A 167 4.32 8.12 24.63
C ALA A 167 3.24 7.05 24.47
N PHE A 168 1.98 7.47 24.50
CA PHE A 168 0.85 6.62 24.17
C PHE A 168 -0.25 7.40 23.45
N LEU A 169 -0.98 6.68 22.60
CA LEU A 169 -2.19 7.15 21.93
C LEU A 169 -3.39 6.48 22.62
N ILE A 170 -4.35 7.30 23.05
CA ILE A 170 -5.66 6.84 23.53
C ILE A 170 -6.67 7.09 22.41
N GLU A 171 -7.41 6.03 22.04
CA GLU A 171 -8.54 6.11 21.13
C GLU A 171 -9.84 5.83 21.86
N LEU A 172 -10.79 6.75 21.74
CA LEU A 172 -12.14 6.66 22.30
C LEU A 172 -13.15 6.41 21.16
N PHE A 173 -13.96 5.37 21.32
CA PHE A 173 -14.99 4.95 20.37
C PHE A 173 -16.37 5.20 20.98
N PHE A 174 -16.93 6.38 20.74
CA PHE A 174 -18.22 6.82 21.30
C PHE A 174 -19.40 6.05 20.69
N ASP A 175 -20.25 5.49 21.56
CA ASP A 175 -21.57 4.87 21.26
C ASP A 175 -21.63 4.05 19.95
N LYS A 176 -20.58 3.27 19.66
CA LYS A 176 -20.55 2.43 18.47
C LYS A 176 -21.19 1.07 18.76
N PRO A 177 -21.96 0.51 17.81
CA PRO A 177 -22.48 -0.84 17.99
C PRO A 177 -21.36 -1.87 18.05
N TYR A 178 -20.16 -1.57 17.52
CA TYR A 178 -19.06 -2.51 17.35
C TYR A 178 -17.79 -2.22 18.17
N ALA A 179 -17.11 -3.29 18.55
CA ALA A 179 -15.86 -3.26 19.29
C ALA A 179 -14.66 -3.04 18.34
N PRO A 180 -13.58 -2.38 18.83
CA PRO A 180 -12.45 -2.03 17.98
C PRO A 180 -11.54 -3.22 17.64
N TYR A 181 -10.89 -3.17 16.47
CA TYR A 181 -9.71 -3.97 16.09
C TYR A 181 -9.83 -5.49 16.27
N GLY A 182 -10.88 -6.10 15.70
CA GLY A 182 -10.97 -7.57 15.64
C GLY A 182 -11.48 -8.23 16.92
N VAL A 183 -11.94 -7.44 17.90
CA VAL A 183 -12.72 -7.94 19.04
C VAL A 183 -14.02 -8.56 18.50
N LYS A 184 -14.18 -9.88 18.63
CA LYS A 184 -15.33 -10.61 18.10
C LYS A 184 -16.55 -10.43 19.01
N LYS A 185 -17.41 -9.49 18.68
CA LYS A 185 -18.79 -9.38 19.19
C LYS A 185 -19.76 -9.65 18.04
N ARG A 186 -20.95 -10.21 18.32
CA ARG A 186 -22.03 -10.32 17.32
C ARG A 186 -22.63 -8.93 17.13
N LEU A 187 -22.74 -8.47 15.88
CA LEU A 187 -23.10 -7.10 15.54
C LEU A 187 -24.22 -7.07 14.50
N GLU A 188 -25.14 -6.12 14.65
CA GLU A 188 -26.09 -5.70 13.62
C GLU A 188 -25.45 -4.51 12.89
N TRP A 189 -25.13 -4.71 11.61
CA TRP A 189 -24.54 -3.67 10.77
C TRP A 189 -25.66 -2.81 10.18
N PRO A 190 -25.47 -1.48 10.03
CA PRO A 190 -26.42 -0.65 9.31
C PRO A 190 -26.61 -1.18 7.89
N ASP A 191 -27.86 -1.32 7.45
CA ASP A 191 -28.15 -1.80 6.11
C ASP A 191 -27.99 -0.66 5.09
N PHE A 192 -26.87 -0.63 4.39
CA PHE A 192 -26.60 0.37 3.34
C PHE A 192 -27.20 -0.03 1.97
N GLN A 193 -28.15 -0.97 1.93
CA GLN A 193 -28.70 -1.56 0.68
C GLN A 193 -29.58 -0.64 -0.17
N SER A 194 -29.96 0.55 0.30
CA SER A 194 -30.80 1.47 -0.48
C SER A 194 -29.96 2.36 -1.42
N GLY A 195 -29.51 1.80 -2.54
CA GLY A 195 -28.87 2.57 -3.62
C GLY A 195 -28.35 1.66 -4.75
N GLN A 196 -28.91 1.83 -5.94
CA GLN A 196 -28.88 0.96 -7.12
C GLN A 196 -27.56 0.25 -7.52
N LEU A 197 -27.77 -0.88 -8.23
CA LEU A 197 -26.81 -1.76 -8.89
C LEU A 197 -25.76 -1.03 -9.72
N SER A 198 -24.53 -1.58 -9.74
CA SER A 198 -23.50 -1.24 -10.73
C SER A 198 -22.99 -2.48 -11.45
N LEU A 199 -22.81 -2.35 -12.76
CA LEU A 199 -22.51 -3.33 -13.82
C LEU A 199 -21.21 -4.18 -13.68
N TRP A 200 -20.64 -4.31 -12.48
CA TRP A 200 -19.33 -4.94 -12.21
C TRP A 200 -19.42 -6.23 -11.38
N ASP A 201 -20.63 -6.72 -11.12
CA ASP A 201 -20.89 -7.91 -10.29
C ASP A 201 -20.53 -9.25 -10.99
N ASP A 202 -20.06 -9.22 -12.25
CA ASP A 202 -19.78 -10.40 -13.07
C ASP A 202 -18.29 -10.77 -13.21
N LEU A 203 -17.42 -10.36 -12.28
CA LEU A 203 -16.06 -10.93 -12.22
C LEU A 203 -16.06 -12.22 -11.37
N PRO A 204 -15.70 -13.39 -11.93
CA PRO A 204 -15.73 -14.64 -11.20
C PRO A 204 -14.80 -14.60 -9.99
N ASP A 205 -15.37 -14.96 -8.84
CA ASP A 205 -14.71 -15.04 -7.55
C ASP A 205 -13.50 -15.99 -7.65
N VAL A 206 -12.28 -15.43 -7.66
CA VAL A 206 -11.06 -16.25 -7.72
C VAL A 206 -10.99 -17.04 -6.41
N GLN A 207 -11.26 -18.34 -6.49
CA GLN A 207 -11.18 -19.26 -5.36
C GLN A 207 -9.83 -19.09 -4.64
N LYS A 208 -9.89 -18.53 -3.42
CA LYS A 208 -8.72 -18.41 -2.54
C LYS A 208 -8.18 -19.80 -2.22
N ARG A 209 -7.09 -20.19 -2.88
CA ARG A 209 -6.36 -21.43 -2.57
C ARG A 209 -5.83 -21.38 -1.13
N ARG A 210 -6.13 -22.42 -0.35
CA ARG A 210 -5.53 -22.69 0.97
C ARG A 210 -4.01 -22.82 0.80
N LYS A 211 -3.23 -21.99 1.50
CA LYS A 211 -1.77 -22.14 1.61
C LYS A 211 -1.47 -23.42 2.39
N GLN A 212 -0.89 -24.43 1.73
CA GLN A 212 -0.22 -25.54 2.42
C GLN A 212 1.16 -25.06 2.90
N SER A 213 1.49 -25.40 4.15
CA SER A 213 2.79 -25.12 4.76
C SER A 213 3.88 -25.93 4.05
N THR A 214 4.84 -25.24 3.44
CA THR A 214 5.98 -25.85 2.76
C THR A 214 7.15 -25.97 3.73
N ALA A 215 7.73 -27.16 3.83
CA ALA A 215 8.97 -27.41 4.57
C ALA A 215 10.15 -26.73 3.84
N SER A 216 11.02 -26.06 4.60
CA SER A 216 12.22 -25.43 4.09
C SER A 216 13.31 -26.47 3.85
N ILE A 217 13.68 -26.71 2.59
CA ILE A 217 14.88 -27.46 2.21
C ILE A 217 15.96 -26.43 1.88
N THR A 218 17.08 -26.51 2.59
CA THR A 218 18.22 -25.59 2.43
C THR A 218 18.98 -25.93 1.15
N ILE A 219 18.94 -25.03 0.17
CA ILE A 219 19.77 -25.11 -1.04
C ILE A 219 21.21 -24.71 -0.62
N LYS A 220 22.19 -25.57 -0.92
CA LYS A 220 23.62 -25.30 -0.66
C LYS A 220 24.08 -24.10 -1.49
N GLY A 221 24.88 -23.22 -0.89
CA GLY A 221 25.44 -22.04 -1.57
C GLY A 221 26.27 -22.44 -2.79
N GLU A 222 25.95 -21.84 -3.93
CA GLU A 222 26.73 -21.94 -5.16
C GLU A 222 27.95 -21.02 -5.08
N ASP A 223 29.06 -21.44 -5.69
CA ASP A 223 30.24 -20.60 -5.91
C ASP A 223 29.90 -19.51 -6.95
N LEU A 224 30.30 -18.25 -6.69
CA LEU A 224 29.79 -17.03 -7.36
C LEU A 224 30.81 -16.37 -8.31
N THR A 225 31.85 -17.10 -8.71
CA THR A 225 32.82 -16.64 -9.73
C THR A 225 32.16 -16.46 -11.11
N ILE A 226 32.53 -15.43 -11.86
CA ILE A 226 32.00 -15.24 -13.22
C ILE A 226 32.81 -16.12 -14.17
N GLU A 227 32.11 -16.94 -14.93
CA GLU A 227 32.73 -17.83 -15.90
C GLU A 227 33.17 -17.06 -17.16
N GLU A 228 34.07 -17.67 -17.91
CA GLU A 228 34.45 -17.14 -19.22
C GLU A 228 33.28 -17.21 -20.22
N LYS A 229 32.42 -18.24 -20.10
CA LYS A 229 31.26 -18.45 -20.96
C LYS A 229 30.18 -19.23 -20.20
N VAL A 230 28.92 -19.05 -20.58
CA VAL A 230 27.82 -19.93 -20.14
C VAL A 230 28.08 -21.35 -20.67
N PRO A 231 27.81 -22.43 -19.90
CA PRO A 231 27.96 -23.79 -20.38
C PRO A 231 27.23 -24.00 -21.71
N GLU A 232 27.95 -24.51 -22.72
CA GLU A 232 27.44 -24.61 -24.10
C GLU A 232 26.20 -25.48 -24.22
N GLU A 233 26.10 -26.52 -23.39
CA GLU A 233 24.92 -27.39 -23.31
C GLU A 233 23.67 -26.59 -22.88
N VAL A 234 23.79 -25.77 -21.84
CA VAL A 234 22.68 -24.96 -21.31
C VAL A 234 22.26 -23.89 -22.32
N ASP A 235 23.23 -23.24 -22.96
CA ASP A 235 22.98 -22.20 -23.95
C ASP A 235 22.31 -22.77 -25.21
N SER A 236 22.81 -23.92 -25.69
CA SER A 236 22.27 -24.64 -26.86
C SER A 236 20.84 -25.14 -26.61
N ILE A 237 20.55 -25.69 -25.42
CA ILE A 237 19.18 -26.10 -25.05
C ILE A 237 18.22 -24.91 -25.12
N THR A 238 18.64 -23.74 -24.64
CA THR A 238 17.83 -22.53 -24.71
C THR A 238 17.65 -22.04 -26.14
N ASP A 239 18.68 -22.08 -26.98
CA ASP A 239 18.58 -21.68 -28.38
C ASP A 239 17.63 -22.60 -29.16
N MET A 240 17.74 -23.92 -28.99
CA MET A 240 16.79 -24.89 -29.54
C MET A 240 15.36 -24.68 -29.03
N ALA A 241 15.20 -24.31 -27.75
CA ALA A 241 13.89 -24.00 -27.18
C ALA A 241 13.27 -22.76 -27.82
N ILE A 242 14.05 -21.68 -27.99
CA ILE A 242 13.59 -20.45 -28.65
C ILE A 242 13.22 -20.73 -30.10
N GLU A 243 14.08 -21.42 -30.86
CA GLU A 243 13.80 -21.81 -32.25
C GLU A 243 12.49 -22.59 -32.37
N ARG A 244 12.30 -23.60 -31.50
CA ARG A 244 11.05 -24.37 -31.45
C ARG A 244 9.83 -23.47 -31.19
N ILE A 245 9.92 -22.56 -30.23
CA ILE A 245 8.82 -21.64 -29.88
C ILE A 245 8.46 -20.75 -31.08
N PHE A 246 9.45 -20.19 -31.77
CA PHE A 246 9.21 -19.31 -32.91
C PHE A 246 8.69 -20.06 -34.15
N ASN A 247 9.06 -21.32 -34.34
CA ASN A 247 8.62 -22.12 -35.49
C ASN A 247 7.21 -22.73 -35.31
N GLU A 248 6.79 -22.99 -34.07
CA GLU A 248 5.50 -23.63 -33.79
C GLU A 248 4.33 -22.67 -33.52
N ASN A 249 4.61 -21.37 -33.34
CA ASN A 249 3.63 -20.35 -32.94
C ASN A 249 3.68 -19.14 -33.88
N SER A 250 2.55 -18.49 -34.14
CA SER A 250 2.49 -17.29 -35.00
C SER A 250 2.85 -16.01 -34.25
N THR A 251 2.57 -15.99 -32.94
CA THR A 251 2.91 -14.89 -32.04
C THR A 251 3.60 -15.43 -30.80
N VAL A 252 4.73 -14.82 -30.47
CA VAL A 252 5.51 -15.09 -29.26
C VAL A 252 5.49 -13.86 -28.38
N ILE A 253 5.00 -14.01 -27.15
CA ILE A 253 4.88 -12.92 -26.17
C ILE A 253 5.93 -13.11 -25.09
N ALA A 254 6.99 -12.31 -25.11
CA ALA A 254 8.02 -12.31 -24.07
C ALA A 254 7.66 -11.34 -22.94
N ASN A 255 7.38 -11.87 -21.74
CA ASN A 255 7.13 -11.03 -20.58
C ASN A 255 8.44 -10.40 -20.09
N TYR A 256 8.49 -9.07 -20.09
CA TYR A 256 9.67 -8.29 -19.74
C TYR A 256 9.44 -7.41 -18.52
N SER A 257 10.27 -7.58 -17.49
CA SER A 257 10.14 -6.86 -16.22
C SER A 257 11.25 -5.84 -15.97
N GLY A 258 12.15 -5.62 -16.95
CA GLY A 258 13.39 -4.86 -16.72
C GLY A 258 14.38 -5.55 -15.77
N GLY A 259 14.22 -6.86 -15.54
CA GLY A 259 15.09 -7.64 -14.67
C GLY A 259 16.13 -8.45 -15.46
N LYS A 260 17.13 -8.99 -14.78
CA LYS A 260 18.21 -9.78 -15.42
C LYS A 260 17.68 -10.97 -16.24
N ASP A 261 16.77 -11.76 -15.68
CA ASP A 261 16.28 -13.00 -16.29
C ASP A 261 15.42 -12.72 -17.53
N SER A 262 14.54 -11.72 -17.44
CA SER A 262 13.70 -11.30 -18.57
C SER A 262 14.50 -10.58 -19.67
N THR A 263 15.60 -9.90 -19.31
CA THR A 263 16.54 -9.30 -20.27
C THR A 263 17.24 -10.38 -21.11
N VAL A 264 17.71 -11.46 -20.50
CA VAL A 264 18.30 -12.59 -21.25
C VAL A 264 17.32 -13.17 -22.26
N ILE A 265 16.06 -13.40 -21.86
CA ILE A 265 15.03 -13.90 -22.77
C ILE A 265 14.83 -12.96 -23.96
N VAL A 266 14.66 -11.65 -23.70
CA VAL A 266 14.47 -10.67 -24.77
C VAL A 266 15.68 -10.66 -25.72
N GLN A 267 16.90 -10.69 -25.19
CA GLN A 267 18.11 -10.75 -26.02
C GLN A 267 18.18 -12.00 -26.88
N LYS A 268 17.87 -13.18 -26.32
CA LYS A 268 17.81 -14.44 -27.04
C LYS A 268 16.75 -14.44 -28.14
N CYS A 269 15.55 -13.93 -27.87
CA CYS A 269 14.49 -13.79 -28.87
C CYS A 269 14.88 -12.85 -30.02
N ILE A 270 15.48 -11.70 -29.70
CA ILE A 270 15.89 -10.71 -30.72
C ILE A 270 17.06 -11.25 -31.54
N LYS A 271 18.03 -11.90 -30.90
CA LYS A 271 19.15 -12.57 -31.59
C LYS A 271 18.63 -13.62 -32.58
N PHE A 272 17.67 -14.44 -32.18
CA PHE A 272 17.03 -15.39 -33.09
C PHE A 272 16.39 -14.70 -34.31
N LYS A 273 15.67 -13.59 -34.10
CA LYS A 273 15.05 -12.80 -35.19
C LYS A 273 16.06 -12.16 -36.13
N LEU A 274 17.23 -11.75 -35.62
CA LEU A 274 18.34 -11.24 -36.43
C LEU A 274 18.99 -12.34 -37.27
N GLU A 275 19.14 -13.54 -36.71
CA GLU A 275 19.72 -14.70 -37.38
C GLU A 275 18.76 -15.33 -38.41
N HIS A 276 17.45 -15.20 -38.21
CA HIS A 276 16.39 -15.77 -39.05
C HIS A 276 15.40 -14.70 -39.54
N PRO A 277 15.84 -13.73 -40.37
CA PRO A 277 14.98 -12.64 -40.85
C PRO A 277 13.78 -13.10 -41.67
N GLU A 278 13.81 -14.32 -42.23
CA GLU A 278 12.70 -14.95 -42.94
C GLU A 278 11.57 -15.44 -42.02
N ASN A 279 11.84 -15.58 -40.71
CA ASN A 279 10.84 -16.00 -39.74
C ASN A 279 9.77 -14.91 -39.56
N LYS A 280 8.53 -15.22 -39.94
CA LYS A 280 7.40 -14.28 -39.94
C LYS A 280 6.70 -14.14 -38.57
N THR A 281 7.07 -14.95 -37.58
CA THR A 281 6.47 -14.93 -36.25
C THR A 281 6.63 -13.55 -35.62
N ARG A 282 5.53 -13.02 -35.09
CA ARG A 282 5.50 -11.72 -34.40
C ARG A 282 6.10 -11.91 -33.00
N LEU A 283 7.06 -11.05 -32.64
CA LEU A 283 7.57 -10.98 -31.28
C LEU A 283 6.92 -9.79 -30.57
N VAL A 284 6.16 -10.06 -29.51
CA VAL A 284 5.60 -9.05 -28.63
C VAL A 284 6.36 -9.06 -27.33
N ILE A 285 6.98 -7.95 -26.96
CA ILE A 285 7.59 -7.76 -25.65
C ILE A 285 6.57 -7.05 -24.78
N LEU A 286 6.10 -7.74 -23.74
CA LEU A 286 5.05 -7.24 -22.85
C LEU A 286 5.67 -6.88 -21.50
N SER A 287 5.65 -5.59 -21.16
CA SER A 287 6.04 -5.09 -19.86
C SER A 287 4.86 -4.47 -19.12
N ALA A 288 4.93 -4.40 -17.79
CA ALA A 288 3.89 -3.77 -16.97
C ALA A 288 4.52 -2.64 -16.15
N ASP A 289 4.03 -1.43 -16.34
CA ASP A 289 4.29 -0.27 -15.49
C ASP A 289 3.14 -0.17 -14.47
N THR A 290 3.48 -0.13 -13.19
CA THR A 290 2.52 -0.20 -12.08
C THR A 290 1.88 1.14 -11.73
N GLY A 291 1.81 2.07 -12.71
CA GLY A 291 1.13 3.35 -12.56
C GLY A 291 1.77 4.19 -11.46
N GLY A 292 3.10 4.34 -11.52
CA GLY A 292 3.86 5.19 -10.58
C GLY A 292 4.47 4.47 -9.38
N ALA A 293 4.14 3.20 -9.12
CA ALA A 293 4.71 2.46 -7.98
C ALA A 293 6.06 1.77 -8.26
N ASP A 294 6.47 1.65 -9.52
CA ASP A 294 7.77 1.09 -9.86
C ASP A 294 8.90 2.06 -9.53
N ASN A 295 10.10 1.51 -9.34
CA ASN A 295 11.30 2.30 -9.13
C ASN A 295 11.60 3.18 -10.36
N PRO A 296 11.75 4.52 -10.21
CA PRO A 296 12.05 5.44 -11.31
C PRO A 296 13.21 5.00 -12.21
N LEU A 297 14.31 4.48 -11.63
CA LEU A 297 15.47 4.03 -12.40
C LEU A 297 15.14 2.80 -13.27
N ILE A 298 14.28 1.90 -12.77
CA ILE A 298 13.84 0.71 -13.51
C ILE A 298 12.86 1.08 -14.61
N ARG A 299 11.96 2.02 -14.34
CA ARG A 299 11.05 2.57 -15.34
C ARG A 299 11.83 3.22 -16.49
N GLN A 300 12.87 4.00 -16.17
CA GLN A 300 13.76 4.59 -17.17
C GLN A 300 14.52 3.52 -17.96
N HIS A 301 15.04 2.49 -17.28
CA HIS A 301 15.71 1.35 -17.92
C HIS A 301 14.80 0.66 -18.94
N ILE A 302 13.57 0.31 -18.57
CA ILE A 302 12.59 -0.34 -19.45
C ILE A 302 12.28 0.53 -20.68
N ARG A 303 12.08 1.84 -20.47
CA ARG A 303 11.78 2.79 -21.57
C ARG A 303 12.95 2.96 -22.55
N LYS A 304 14.19 3.01 -22.05
CA LYS A 304 15.39 3.03 -22.91
C LYS A 304 15.56 1.73 -23.69
N THR A 305 15.34 0.58 -23.05
CA THR A 305 15.32 -0.72 -23.74
C THR A 305 14.24 -0.75 -24.83
N LYS A 306 13.03 -0.26 -24.53
CA LYS A 306 11.94 -0.18 -25.52
C LYS A 306 12.37 0.59 -26.76
N GLN A 307 12.91 1.79 -26.58
CA GLN A 307 13.37 2.63 -27.69
C GLN A 307 14.44 1.90 -28.53
N ALA A 308 15.46 1.34 -27.88
CA ALA A 308 16.54 0.65 -28.58
C ALA A 308 16.07 -0.60 -29.34
N VAL A 309 15.00 -1.27 -28.88
CA VAL A 309 14.43 -2.44 -29.56
C VAL A 309 13.52 -2.04 -30.73
N GLU A 310 12.73 -0.98 -30.59
CA GLU A 310 11.85 -0.49 -31.66
C GLU A 310 12.64 -0.01 -32.88
N ASP A 311 13.87 0.49 -32.67
CA ASP A 311 14.79 0.92 -33.73
C ASP A 311 15.32 -0.25 -34.60
N LEU A 312 15.16 -1.52 -34.18
CA LEU A 312 15.68 -2.68 -34.92
C LEU A 312 14.87 -3.04 -36.18
N ASN A 313 13.64 -2.55 -36.34
CA ASN A 313 12.76 -2.83 -37.48
C ASN A 313 12.55 -4.35 -37.78
N LEU A 314 12.29 -5.18 -36.76
CA LEU A 314 12.28 -6.66 -36.84
C LEU A 314 10.90 -7.36 -36.62
N ASN A 315 9.77 -6.75 -37.01
CA ASN A 315 8.43 -7.23 -36.62
C ASN A 315 8.34 -7.52 -35.11
N ILE A 316 8.90 -6.59 -34.33
CA ILE A 316 8.87 -6.57 -32.88
C ILE A 316 7.92 -5.47 -32.45
N GLU A 317 7.05 -5.79 -31.50
CA GLU A 317 6.18 -4.83 -30.83
C GLU A 317 6.54 -4.80 -29.36
N PHE A 318 6.76 -3.62 -28.79
CA PHE A 318 7.06 -3.47 -27.37
C PHE A 318 5.94 -2.69 -26.67
N ILE A 319 5.14 -3.41 -25.88
CA ILE A 319 3.99 -2.86 -25.16
C ILE A 319 4.34 -2.71 -23.68
N ILE A 320 4.04 -1.54 -23.14
CA ILE A 320 4.03 -1.30 -21.70
C ILE A 320 2.57 -1.12 -21.30
N VAL A 321 2.05 -2.04 -20.50
CA VAL A 321 0.68 -1.97 -19.97
C VAL A 321 0.66 -1.25 -18.64
N GLU A 322 -0.39 -0.47 -18.41
CA GLU A 322 -0.63 0.25 -17.16
C GLU A 322 -1.99 -0.17 -16.58
N PRO A 323 -2.16 -0.16 -15.25
CA PRO A 323 -3.47 -0.38 -14.64
C PRO A 323 -4.41 0.78 -14.94
N ASP A 324 -5.72 0.49 -15.03
CA ASP A 324 -6.74 1.53 -15.03
C ASP A 324 -6.52 2.47 -13.84
N VAL A 325 -6.80 3.76 -14.00
CA VAL A 325 -6.56 4.78 -12.97
C VAL A 325 -7.28 4.44 -11.66
N GLU A 326 -8.46 3.83 -11.72
CA GLU A 326 -9.20 3.33 -10.55
C GLU A 326 -8.46 2.21 -9.78
N ASN A 327 -7.53 1.54 -10.43
CA ASN A 327 -6.72 0.43 -9.91
C ASN A 327 -5.27 0.81 -9.66
N SER A 328 -4.86 2.05 -9.93
CA SER A 328 -3.52 2.55 -9.65
C SER A 328 -3.15 2.44 -8.17
N TYR A 329 -1.86 2.50 -7.87
CA TYR A 329 -1.38 2.36 -6.50
C TYR A 329 -1.95 3.45 -5.59
N PHE A 330 -1.84 4.72 -5.99
CA PHE A 330 -2.29 5.84 -5.18
C PHE A 330 -3.82 5.90 -5.08
N THR A 331 -4.55 5.57 -6.14
CA THR A 331 -6.02 5.49 -6.09
C THR A 331 -6.49 4.39 -5.13
N CYS A 332 -5.81 3.25 -5.08
CA CYS A 332 -6.13 2.21 -4.10
C CYS A 332 -5.83 2.65 -2.66
N VAL A 333 -4.70 3.32 -2.42
CA VAL A 333 -4.27 3.75 -1.08
C VAL A 333 -5.13 4.91 -0.57
N PHE A 334 -5.31 5.97 -1.36
CA PHE A 334 -5.99 7.19 -0.93
C PHE A 334 -7.49 7.19 -1.23
N GLY A 335 -7.89 6.71 -2.42
CA GLY A 335 -9.29 6.62 -2.85
C GLY A 335 -10.03 5.49 -2.13
N LYS A 336 -9.57 4.25 -2.35
CA LYS A 336 -10.15 3.05 -1.72
C LYS A 336 -9.73 2.85 -0.27
N GLY A 337 -8.86 3.70 0.29
CA GLY A 337 -8.40 3.59 1.68
C GLY A 337 -7.70 2.27 1.98
N TYR A 338 -7.12 1.59 1.00
CA TYR A 338 -6.45 0.31 1.25
C TYR A 338 -5.21 0.52 2.09
N GLN A 339 -5.00 -0.36 3.07
CA GLN A 339 -3.71 -0.45 3.74
C GLN A 339 -2.60 -0.67 2.69
N PRO A 340 -1.44 0.00 2.82
CA PRO A 340 -0.29 -0.29 1.99
C PRO A 340 0.01 -1.80 2.00
N PRO A 341 0.44 -2.41 0.89
CA PRO A 341 0.56 -3.86 0.78
C PRO A 341 1.35 -4.49 1.92
N SER A 342 0.83 -5.57 2.50
CA SER A 342 1.47 -6.31 3.58
C SER A 342 1.68 -7.77 3.18
N SER A 343 2.40 -8.55 4.00
CA SER A 343 2.62 -9.98 3.72
C SER A 343 1.31 -10.79 3.66
N GLN A 344 0.29 -10.33 4.38
CA GLN A 344 -1.04 -10.94 4.46
C GLN A 344 -2.03 -10.34 3.45
N PHE A 345 -1.84 -9.08 3.05
CA PHE A 345 -2.73 -8.35 2.15
C PHE A 345 -1.96 -7.78 0.95
N LYS A 346 -1.66 -8.64 -0.03
CA LYS A 346 -0.90 -8.33 -1.25
C LYS A 346 -1.84 -8.04 -2.44
N TRP A 347 -2.55 -6.92 -2.39
CA TRP A 347 -3.47 -6.54 -3.47
C TRP A 347 -2.76 -6.00 -4.73
N CYS A 348 -1.55 -5.44 -4.57
CA CYS A 348 -0.84 -4.75 -5.64
C CYS A 348 -0.45 -5.64 -6.83
N VAL A 349 -0.10 -6.92 -6.60
CA VAL A 349 0.34 -7.82 -7.68
C VAL A 349 -0.78 -8.07 -8.68
N ASP A 350 -1.97 -8.38 -8.17
CA ASP A 350 -3.11 -8.70 -9.01
C ASP A 350 -3.55 -7.48 -9.83
N ARG A 351 -3.78 -6.36 -9.14
CA ARG A 351 -4.30 -5.13 -9.76
C ARG A 351 -3.30 -4.41 -10.66
N LEU A 352 -2.04 -4.31 -10.25
CA LEU A 352 -1.05 -3.50 -10.95
C LEU A 352 -0.27 -4.27 -12.02
N LYS A 353 -0.21 -5.62 -11.93
CA LYS A 353 0.60 -6.44 -12.86
C LYS A 353 -0.21 -7.51 -13.59
N ILE A 354 -1.02 -8.29 -12.89
CA ILE A 354 -1.71 -9.44 -13.51
C ILE A 354 -2.89 -8.99 -14.37
N THR A 355 -3.76 -8.12 -13.85
CA THR A 355 -4.96 -7.67 -14.57
C THR A 355 -4.62 -6.92 -15.86
N PRO A 356 -3.74 -5.90 -15.87
CA PRO A 356 -3.42 -5.18 -17.10
C PRO A 356 -2.75 -6.08 -18.14
N GLY A 357 -1.83 -6.95 -17.69
CA GLY A 357 -1.19 -7.93 -18.55
C GLY A 357 -2.19 -8.91 -19.15
N ARG A 358 -3.17 -9.38 -18.36
CA ARG A 358 -4.21 -10.30 -18.86
C ARG A 358 -5.11 -9.63 -19.91
N ILE A 359 -5.48 -8.36 -19.71
CA ILE A 359 -6.27 -7.60 -20.68
C ILE A 359 -5.52 -7.51 -22.00
N ALA A 360 -4.24 -7.12 -21.98
CA ALA A 360 -3.44 -7.05 -23.21
C ALA A 360 -3.24 -8.41 -23.90
N LEU A 361 -3.09 -9.49 -23.14
CA LEU A 361 -2.97 -10.85 -23.70
C LEU A 361 -4.27 -11.32 -24.40
N TRP A 362 -5.43 -10.80 -23.99
CA TRP A 362 -6.72 -11.20 -24.52
C TRP A 362 -6.85 -10.91 -26.03
N ASP A 363 -6.34 -9.75 -26.47
CA ASP A 363 -6.38 -9.33 -27.87
C ASP A 363 -5.64 -10.30 -28.81
N TYR A 364 -4.55 -10.91 -28.32
CA TYR A 364 -3.79 -11.89 -29.10
C TYR A 364 -4.43 -13.28 -29.10
N VAL A 365 -5.01 -13.69 -27.98
CA VAL A 365 -5.59 -15.04 -27.84
C VAL A 365 -6.90 -15.18 -28.60
N GLN A 366 -7.67 -14.11 -28.77
CA GLN A 366 -8.95 -14.14 -29.47
C GLN A 366 -8.85 -14.31 -30.99
N THR A 367 -7.67 -14.11 -31.59
CA THR A 367 -7.47 -14.24 -33.05
C THR A 367 -7.62 -15.68 -33.55
N GLY A 368 -7.58 -16.67 -32.65
CA GLY A 368 -7.60 -18.10 -32.98
C GLY A 368 -6.24 -18.63 -33.47
N GLU A 369 -5.20 -17.80 -33.49
CA GLU A 369 -3.85 -18.21 -33.85
C GLU A 369 -3.12 -18.89 -32.68
N LYS A 370 -1.98 -19.54 -32.99
CA LYS A 370 -1.14 -20.19 -31.97
C LYS A 370 -0.25 -19.14 -31.30
N VAL A 371 -0.56 -18.82 -30.05
CA VAL A 371 0.18 -17.86 -29.24
C VAL A 371 0.95 -18.58 -28.12
N CYS A 372 2.21 -18.21 -27.93
CA CYS A 372 3.03 -18.68 -26.81
C CYS A 372 3.57 -17.53 -25.97
N GLN A 373 3.34 -17.58 -24.66
CA GLN A 373 3.91 -16.67 -23.69
C GLN A 373 5.18 -17.25 -23.08
N ILE A 374 6.28 -16.50 -23.16
CA ILE A 374 7.57 -16.87 -22.60
C ILE A 374 7.78 -16.18 -21.24
N LEU A 375 8.22 -16.95 -20.25
CA LEU A 375 8.48 -16.50 -18.87
C LEU A 375 9.92 -16.78 -18.44
N GLY A 376 10.52 -15.81 -17.74
CA GLY A 376 11.85 -15.93 -17.09
C GLY A 376 11.87 -16.76 -15.81
N SER A 377 11.14 -17.88 -15.78
CA SER A 377 11.07 -18.74 -14.59
C SER A 377 12.22 -19.74 -14.59
N ARG A 378 12.92 -19.88 -13.46
CA ARG A 378 14.02 -20.85 -13.29
C ARG A 378 13.72 -21.83 -12.16
N SER A 379 14.18 -23.07 -12.28
CA SER A 379 13.99 -24.08 -11.24
C SER A 379 14.91 -23.85 -10.04
N SER A 380 16.10 -23.28 -10.27
CA SER A 380 17.07 -22.93 -9.22
C SER A 380 16.61 -21.78 -8.34
N GLU A 381 15.73 -20.89 -8.85
CA GLU A 381 15.27 -19.68 -8.16
C GLU A 381 14.91 -19.95 -6.68
N SER A 382 13.94 -20.83 -6.41
CA SER A 382 13.61 -21.22 -5.04
C SER A 382 12.85 -22.52 -5.03
N THR A 383 12.74 -23.15 -3.86
CA THR A 383 11.91 -24.36 -3.67
C THR A 383 10.47 -24.13 -4.11
N THR A 384 9.88 -22.98 -3.81
CA THR A 384 8.51 -22.65 -4.24
C THR A 384 8.42 -22.48 -5.75
N ARG A 385 9.46 -21.92 -6.39
CA ARG A 385 9.51 -21.76 -7.84
C ARG A 385 9.69 -23.09 -8.56
N ALA A 386 10.60 -23.94 -8.07
CA ALA A 386 10.80 -25.30 -8.57
C ALA A 386 9.48 -26.08 -8.59
N LEU A 387 8.75 -26.08 -7.46
CA LEU A 387 7.42 -26.71 -7.37
C LEU A 387 6.39 -26.08 -8.31
N SER A 388 6.45 -24.76 -8.51
CA SER A 388 5.55 -24.07 -9.44
C SER A 388 5.85 -24.40 -10.90
N VAL A 389 7.13 -24.50 -11.27
CA VAL A 389 7.57 -24.88 -12.62
C VAL A 389 7.20 -26.33 -12.88
N GLU A 390 7.49 -27.23 -11.94
CA GLU A 390 7.12 -28.64 -12.03
C GLU A 390 5.60 -28.82 -12.19
N LYS A 391 4.81 -28.06 -11.44
CA LYS A 391 3.35 -28.10 -11.55
C LYS A 391 2.83 -27.58 -12.90
N GLU A 392 3.46 -26.56 -13.45
CA GLU A 392 2.99 -25.89 -14.67
C GLU A 392 3.39 -26.66 -15.94
N TYR A 393 4.59 -27.22 -15.96
CA TYR A 393 5.18 -27.86 -17.14
C TYR A 393 5.36 -29.38 -16.99
N GLY A 394 5.69 -29.86 -15.79
CA GLY A 394 6.14 -31.25 -15.59
C GLY A 394 7.27 -31.61 -16.56
N ASP A 395 7.10 -32.75 -17.24
CA ASP A 395 7.99 -33.25 -18.30
C ASP A 395 7.71 -32.61 -19.69
N GLU A 396 6.62 -31.87 -19.84
CA GLU A 396 6.25 -31.23 -21.10
C GLU A 396 7.07 -29.95 -21.35
N PHE A 397 7.22 -29.62 -22.64
CA PHE A 397 7.89 -28.38 -23.04
C PHE A 397 7.01 -27.14 -22.85
N TYR A 398 5.71 -27.26 -23.17
CA TYR A 398 4.74 -26.18 -23.01
C TYR A 398 3.82 -26.43 -21.83
N GLY A 399 3.56 -25.37 -21.07
CA GLY A 399 2.45 -25.28 -20.13
C GLY A 399 1.25 -24.62 -20.78
N SER A 400 0.23 -24.36 -19.97
CA SER A 400 -1.07 -23.87 -20.43
C SER A 400 -1.61 -22.80 -19.48
N HIS A 401 -1.83 -21.59 -20.00
CA HIS A 401 -2.29 -20.49 -19.15
C HIS A 401 -3.75 -20.67 -18.74
N ILE A 402 -3.97 -20.81 -17.43
CA ILE A 402 -5.27 -21.14 -16.83
C ILE A 402 -6.38 -20.13 -17.21
N ALA A 403 -6.05 -18.85 -17.31
CA ALA A 403 -7.06 -17.80 -17.56
C ALA A 403 -7.63 -17.78 -19.00
N PHE A 404 -7.10 -18.58 -19.92
CA PHE A 404 -7.48 -18.55 -21.34
C PHE A 404 -7.97 -19.93 -21.82
N ASP A 405 -8.50 -20.77 -20.92
CA ASP A 405 -8.96 -22.13 -21.21
C ASP A 405 -7.93 -22.98 -21.99
N GLY A 406 -6.65 -22.72 -21.74
CA GLY A 406 -5.51 -23.37 -22.38
C GLY A 406 -5.24 -23.02 -23.84
N LYS A 407 -5.86 -21.94 -24.35
CA LYS A 407 -5.57 -21.40 -25.70
C LYS A 407 -4.21 -20.70 -25.78
N LEU A 408 -3.70 -20.20 -24.66
CA LEU A 408 -2.38 -19.59 -24.55
C LEU A 408 -1.37 -20.59 -23.98
N ARG A 409 -0.37 -20.95 -24.79
CA ARG A 409 0.75 -21.80 -24.34
C ARG A 409 1.71 -20.99 -23.50
N THR A 410 2.33 -21.60 -22.50
CA THR A 410 3.41 -20.99 -21.73
C THR A 410 4.71 -21.75 -21.94
N ALA A 411 5.85 -21.07 -21.89
CA ALA A 411 7.18 -21.70 -21.98
C ALA A 411 8.20 -20.99 -21.08
N ALA A 412 9.18 -21.74 -20.57
CA ALA A 412 10.28 -21.24 -19.74
C ALA A 412 11.63 -21.69 -20.32
N PRO A 413 12.15 -21.01 -21.36
CA PRO A 413 13.32 -21.46 -22.14
C PRO A 413 14.63 -21.42 -21.35
N ILE A 414 14.67 -20.67 -20.24
CA ILE A 414 15.81 -20.60 -19.33
C ILE A 414 15.60 -21.42 -18.05
N ARG A 415 14.64 -22.37 -18.01
CA ARG A 415 14.26 -23.09 -16.77
C ARG A 415 15.44 -23.76 -16.05
N HIS A 416 16.47 -24.16 -16.79
CA HIS A 416 17.66 -24.85 -16.30
C HIS A 416 18.83 -23.93 -15.95
N TRP A 417 18.70 -22.61 -16.18
CA TRP A 417 19.77 -21.66 -15.91
C TRP A 417 19.93 -21.41 -14.41
N THR A 418 21.17 -21.26 -13.95
CA THR A 418 21.47 -20.71 -12.62
C THR A 418 21.52 -19.19 -12.66
N ALA A 419 21.47 -18.54 -11.49
CA ALA A 419 21.67 -17.10 -11.40
C ALA A 419 23.04 -16.68 -11.99
N ARG A 420 24.07 -17.51 -11.75
CA ARG A 420 25.41 -17.36 -12.33
C ARG A 420 25.39 -17.39 -13.86
N ASN A 421 24.68 -18.33 -14.48
CA ASN A 421 24.57 -18.38 -15.95
C ASN A 421 23.95 -17.10 -16.53
N VAL A 422 22.89 -16.59 -15.88
CA VAL A 422 22.22 -15.35 -16.31
C VAL A 422 23.18 -14.15 -16.28
N VAL A 423 23.91 -13.97 -15.19
CA VAL A 423 24.88 -12.86 -15.06
C VAL A 423 26.04 -13.03 -16.04
N THR A 424 26.62 -14.23 -16.13
CA THR A 424 27.69 -14.53 -17.11
C THR A 424 27.24 -14.18 -18.52
N TYR A 425 26.01 -14.54 -18.91
CA TYR A 425 25.49 -14.20 -20.23
C TYR A 425 25.46 -12.69 -20.47
N LEU A 426 24.87 -11.93 -19.55
CA LEU A 426 24.70 -10.48 -19.70
C LEU A 426 26.04 -9.73 -19.74
N VAL A 427 27.06 -10.24 -19.04
CA VAL A 427 28.42 -9.66 -19.02
C VAL A 427 29.19 -9.97 -20.30
N ARG A 428 29.07 -11.22 -20.79
CA ARG A 428 29.90 -11.72 -21.89
C ARG A 428 29.28 -11.51 -23.27
N ASN A 429 27.97 -11.28 -23.35
CA ASN A 429 27.27 -11.05 -24.61
C ASN A 429 26.73 -9.62 -24.64
N ALA A 430 27.09 -8.88 -25.70
CA ALA A 430 26.50 -7.59 -25.97
C ALA A 430 25.02 -7.75 -26.31
N ALA A 431 24.21 -6.78 -25.90
CA ALA A 431 22.81 -6.72 -26.29
C ALA A 431 22.71 -6.56 -27.84
N PRO A 432 21.73 -7.19 -28.50
CA PRO A 432 21.51 -7.07 -29.93
C PRO A 432 20.80 -5.76 -30.34
N TYR A 433 20.72 -4.79 -29.42
CA TYR A 433 20.13 -3.46 -29.58
C TYR A 433 21.07 -2.41 -28.94
N ASP A 434 20.90 -1.14 -29.28
CA ASP A 434 21.79 -0.05 -28.82
C ASP A 434 21.50 0.39 -27.38
N TYR A 435 21.60 -0.56 -26.44
CA TYR A 435 21.50 -0.30 -25.01
C TYR A 435 22.25 -1.36 -24.19
N SER A 436 23.19 -0.89 -23.38
CA SER A 436 24.20 -1.74 -22.75
C SER A 436 23.69 -2.50 -21.51
N ASN A 437 24.01 -3.80 -21.44
CA ASN A 437 23.78 -4.65 -20.27
C ASN A 437 24.41 -4.11 -18.98
N TYR A 438 25.52 -3.37 -19.10
CA TYR A 438 26.20 -2.81 -17.95
C TYR A 438 25.34 -1.79 -17.19
N VAL A 439 24.38 -1.13 -17.85
CA VAL A 439 23.45 -0.22 -17.15
C VAL A 439 22.60 -1.00 -16.15
N LEU A 440 22.04 -2.14 -16.57
CA LEU A 440 21.25 -3.00 -15.69
C LEU A 440 22.11 -3.60 -14.57
N LEU A 441 23.28 -4.12 -14.91
CA LEU A 441 24.21 -4.72 -13.95
C LEU A 441 24.65 -3.71 -12.89
N ASN A 442 24.91 -2.46 -13.27
CA ASN A 442 25.25 -1.40 -12.34
C ASN A 442 24.13 -1.10 -11.36
N LEU A 443 22.88 -1.01 -11.83
CA LEU A 443 21.73 -0.82 -10.94
C LEU A 443 21.61 -1.96 -9.92
N TYR A 444 21.80 -3.22 -10.33
CA TYR A 444 21.82 -4.35 -9.41
C TYR A 444 22.99 -4.31 -8.41
N GLY A 445 24.18 -3.86 -8.84
CA GLY A 445 25.35 -3.67 -7.98
C GLY A 445 25.11 -2.59 -6.91
N SER A 446 24.61 -1.42 -7.32
CA SER A 446 24.21 -0.33 -6.41
C SER A 446 23.16 -0.80 -5.39
N ALA A 447 22.10 -1.47 -5.86
CA ALA A 447 21.08 -2.06 -4.99
C ALA A 447 21.63 -3.05 -3.95
N ALA A 448 22.71 -3.75 -4.27
CA ALA A 448 23.36 -4.70 -3.36
C ALA A 448 24.26 -4.04 -2.31
N GLY A 449 24.55 -2.74 -2.40
CA GLY A 449 25.35 -2.00 -1.42
C GLY A 449 26.78 -1.71 -1.85
N GLY A 450 27.06 -1.67 -3.16
CA GLY A 450 28.31 -1.14 -3.72
C GLY A 450 29.13 -2.14 -4.54
N MET A 451 30.09 -1.59 -5.29
CA MET A 451 30.99 -2.31 -6.22
C MET A 451 32.33 -2.71 -5.59
N ASP A 452 32.63 -2.27 -4.36
CA ASP A 452 33.97 -2.36 -3.78
C ASP A 452 34.38 -3.78 -3.30
N GLU A 453 33.44 -4.74 -3.29
CA GLU A 453 33.71 -6.18 -3.18
C GLU A 453 33.16 -6.91 -4.42
N CYS A 454 33.93 -7.01 -5.50
CA CYS A 454 33.41 -7.42 -6.81
C CYS A 454 34.28 -8.50 -7.48
N PRO A 455 33.64 -9.51 -8.11
CA PRO A 455 33.89 -9.63 -9.56
C PRO A 455 32.68 -9.34 -10.46
N ILE A 456 31.52 -8.97 -9.90
CA ILE A 456 30.52 -7.96 -10.39
C ILE A 456 29.55 -7.54 -9.25
N GLY A 457 29.67 -8.15 -8.06
CA GLY A 457 29.06 -7.70 -6.81
C GLY A 457 28.31 -8.76 -5.99
N ALA A 458 28.55 -10.07 -5.99
CA ALA A 458 29.34 -11.03 -6.75
C ALA A 458 28.32 -12.06 -7.31
N ALA A 459 28.15 -12.09 -8.64
CA ALA A 459 27.05 -12.78 -9.37
C ALA A 459 25.59 -12.50 -8.88
N ILE A 460 25.37 -11.40 -8.14
CA ILE A 460 24.11 -10.91 -7.53
C ILE A 460 23.71 -11.80 -6.32
N GLN A 461 24.05 -11.39 -5.08
CA GLN A 461 24.08 -12.24 -3.88
C GLN A 461 22.81 -13.09 -3.62
N SER A 462 23.05 -14.42 -3.51
CA SER A 462 22.18 -15.55 -3.13
C SER A 462 20.74 -15.52 -3.64
N GLU A 463 20.34 -16.58 -4.32
CA GLU A 463 18.92 -16.81 -4.56
C GLU A 463 18.11 -16.93 -3.25
N SER A 464 18.73 -17.18 -2.10
CA SER A 464 18.03 -17.09 -0.81
C SER A 464 17.70 -15.65 -0.38
N GLN A 465 18.43 -14.64 -0.86
CA GLN A 465 18.12 -13.21 -0.63
C GLN A 465 17.38 -12.59 -1.83
N ALA A 466 17.80 -12.81 -3.07
CA ALA A 466 17.11 -12.32 -4.27
C ALA A 466 15.81 -13.09 -4.57
N VAL A 467 15.72 -14.39 -4.27
CA VAL A 467 14.51 -15.23 -4.52
C VAL A 467 13.61 -15.39 -3.30
N SER A 468 13.95 -14.70 -2.22
CA SER A 468 12.93 -14.26 -1.27
C SER A 468 11.96 -13.20 -1.87
N ALA A 469 12.09 -12.86 -3.16
CA ALA A 469 11.13 -12.06 -3.93
C ALA A 469 9.68 -12.60 -3.87
N CYS A 470 9.49 -13.90 -3.59
CA CYS A 470 8.18 -14.50 -3.34
C CYS A 470 7.82 -14.69 -1.84
N THR A 471 8.80 -14.63 -0.93
CA THR A 471 8.67 -14.99 0.50
C THR A 471 9.26 -13.96 1.49
N GLY A 472 9.25 -12.67 1.15
CA GLY A 472 9.08 -11.59 2.13
C GLY A 472 10.22 -11.30 3.11
N LYS A 473 11.48 -11.60 2.77
CA LYS A 473 12.64 -11.29 3.64
C LYS A 473 13.85 -10.61 2.99
N SER A 474 13.83 -10.21 1.71
CA SER A 474 14.87 -9.36 1.12
C SER A 474 14.37 -8.51 -0.07
N SER A 475 15.13 -7.43 -0.30
CA SER A 475 15.15 -6.41 -1.37
C SER A 475 14.13 -6.54 -2.51
N ARG A 476 13.35 -5.46 -2.75
CA ARG A 476 12.41 -5.35 -3.87
C ARG A 476 12.85 -4.26 -4.84
N PHE A 477 13.93 -4.53 -5.57
CA PHE A 477 14.52 -3.68 -6.61
C PHE A 477 13.52 -2.95 -7.53
N GLY A 478 12.40 -3.59 -7.87
CA GLY A 478 11.44 -3.06 -8.85
C GLY A 478 10.39 -2.06 -8.35
N CYS A 479 10.13 -1.91 -7.04
CA CYS A 479 9.01 -1.09 -6.55
C CYS A 479 9.46 -0.08 -5.49
N ALA A 480 9.26 1.22 -5.75
CA ALA A 480 9.67 2.29 -4.85
C ALA A 480 8.83 2.34 -3.56
N PHE A 481 7.59 1.85 -3.58
CA PHE A 481 6.66 1.94 -2.44
C PHE A 481 6.36 0.60 -1.76
N CYS A 482 7.23 -0.40 -1.92
CA CYS A 482 6.98 -1.71 -1.34
C CYS A 482 7.03 -1.70 0.21
N THR A 483 5.87 -1.91 0.83
CA THR A 483 5.70 -2.03 2.29
C THR A 483 5.57 -3.47 2.80
N VAL A 484 5.68 -4.48 1.91
CA VAL A 484 5.57 -5.89 2.32
C VAL A 484 6.77 -6.32 3.15
N ILE A 485 7.97 -5.80 2.83
CA ILE A 485 9.17 -5.94 3.64
C ILE A 485 9.25 -4.78 4.64
N ASN A 486 9.91 -5.00 5.78
CA ASN A 486 10.02 -3.97 6.81
C ASN A 486 11.05 -2.91 6.42
N GLU A 487 12.29 -3.34 6.18
CA GLU A 487 13.38 -2.48 5.72
C GLU A 487 13.75 -2.90 4.30
N ASP A 488 13.88 -1.91 3.41
CA ASP A 488 14.28 -2.14 2.02
C ASP A 488 15.72 -1.66 1.85
N SER A 489 16.66 -2.58 2.05
CA SER A 489 18.08 -2.30 1.85
C SER A 489 18.38 -1.93 0.40
N SER A 490 17.61 -2.44 -0.55
CA SER A 490 17.78 -2.13 -1.98
C SER A 490 17.53 -0.67 -2.26
N LEU A 491 16.36 -0.19 -1.84
CA LEU A 491 15.95 1.17 -2.09
C LEU A 491 16.83 2.13 -1.29
N TYR A 492 17.22 1.74 -0.08
CA TYR A 492 18.19 2.49 0.72
C TYR A 492 19.53 2.64 0.00
N ASN A 493 20.16 1.54 -0.43
CA ASN A 493 21.45 1.58 -1.11
C ASN A 493 21.35 2.36 -2.43
N LEU A 494 20.30 2.15 -3.21
CA LEU A 494 20.06 2.93 -4.43
C LEU A 494 19.86 4.43 -4.13
N SER A 495 19.22 4.79 -3.01
CA SER A 495 19.08 6.19 -2.62
C SER A 495 20.39 6.84 -2.17
N LEU A 496 21.40 6.05 -1.79
CA LEU A 496 22.74 6.57 -1.51
C LEU A 496 23.50 6.87 -2.82
N ASP A 497 23.37 6.00 -3.82
CA ASP A 497 24.04 6.15 -5.11
C ASP A 497 23.31 7.13 -6.05
N TYR A 498 21.98 7.25 -5.92
CA TYR A 498 21.07 8.08 -6.73
C TYR A 498 20.15 8.93 -5.83
N PRO A 499 20.70 9.86 -5.04
CA PRO A 499 19.94 10.61 -4.04
C PRO A 499 18.87 11.52 -4.66
N GLU A 500 19.19 12.20 -5.77
CA GLU A 500 18.26 13.10 -6.47
C GLU A 500 17.01 12.35 -6.96
N GLU A 501 17.17 11.10 -7.39
CA GLU A 501 16.08 10.31 -7.93
C GLU A 501 15.30 9.51 -6.88
N LEU A 502 15.91 9.12 -5.75
CA LEU A 502 15.36 8.09 -4.87
C LEU A 502 15.31 8.41 -3.37
N GLU A 503 15.99 9.44 -2.86
CA GLU A 503 15.95 9.79 -1.43
C GLU A 503 14.51 10.05 -0.96
N ASN A 504 13.80 10.91 -1.69
CA ASN A 504 12.40 11.25 -1.42
C ASN A 504 11.48 10.01 -1.47
N PHE A 505 11.66 9.14 -2.46
CA PHE A 505 10.91 7.89 -2.57
C PHE A 505 11.15 6.97 -1.36
N TYR A 506 12.39 6.87 -0.89
CA TYR A 506 12.75 6.09 0.29
C TYR A 506 12.12 6.64 1.58
N LEU A 507 12.16 7.96 1.77
CA LEU A 507 11.55 8.63 2.92
C LEU A 507 10.03 8.43 2.94
N PHE A 508 9.37 8.63 1.80
CA PHE A 508 7.93 8.43 1.66
C PHE A 508 7.52 6.97 1.87
N ARG A 509 8.25 6.02 1.28
CA ARG A 509 8.03 4.57 1.49
C ARG A 509 8.20 4.18 2.96
N THR A 510 9.13 4.79 3.67
CA THR A 510 9.30 4.57 5.11
C THR A 510 8.08 5.05 5.89
N ALA A 511 7.55 6.24 5.58
CA ALA A 511 6.30 6.73 6.17
C ALA A 511 5.12 5.78 5.88
N LEU A 512 4.94 5.38 4.61
CA LEU A 512 3.93 4.38 4.20
C LEU A 512 4.05 3.06 4.96
N LYS A 513 5.27 2.59 5.23
CA LYS A 513 5.46 1.35 5.99
C LYS A 513 5.02 1.53 7.44
N ARG A 514 5.33 2.67 8.05
CA ARG A 514 5.02 2.99 9.44
C ARG A 514 3.53 3.16 9.68
N THR A 515 2.74 3.60 8.70
CA THR A 515 1.28 3.69 8.83
C THR A 515 0.59 2.35 9.03
N GLN A 516 1.22 1.22 8.69
CA GLN A 516 0.72 -0.13 8.99
C GLN A 516 0.70 -0.45 10.50
N ASP A 517 1.35 0.38 11.32
CA ASP A 517 1.27 0.27 12.76
C ASP A 517 0.01 0.95 13.30
N ILE A 518 -0.87 0.14 13.89
CA ILE A 518 -2.14 0.61 14.46
C ILE A 518 -1.97 1.64 15.58
N ARG A 519 -0.78 1.74 16.18
CA ARG A 519 -0.50 2.70 17.26
C ARG A 519 -0.60 4.16 16.84
N TYR A 520 -0.64 4.46 15.54
CA TYR A 520 -0.92 5.80 15.01
C TYR A 520 -2.40 6.07 14.74
N GLY A 521 -3.27 5.10 15.02
CA GLY A 521 -4.70 5.23 14.77
C GLY A 521 -5.07 5.39 13.29
N GLY A 522 -4.20 4.94 12.38
CA GLY A 522 -4.39 5.10 10.95
C GLY A 522 -5.50 4.25 10.32
N PHE A 523 -6.12 3.31 11.06
CA PHE A 523 -7.11 2.39 10.49
C PHE A 523 -8.48 2.50 11.14
N THR A 524 -9.52 2.25 10.34
CA THR A 524 -10.85 1.94 10.86
C THR A 524 -10.80 0.61 11.59
N ALA A 525 -11.55 0.50 12.67
CA ALA A 525 -11.49 -0.65 13.57
C ALA A 525 -12.31 -1.85 13.07
N PHE A 526 -12.67 -1.86 11.78
CA PHE A 526 -13.49 -2.86 11.10
C PHE A 526 -13.07 -2.99 9.62
N GLN A 527 -13.09 -4.21 9.10
CA GLN A 527 -12.77 -4.56 7.71
C GLN A 527 -14.00 -4.63 6.83
N ARG A 528 -13.81 -4.34 5.54
CA ARG A 528 -14.81 -4.61 4.51
C ARG A 528 -14.57 -5.93 3.82
N LYS A 529 -15.67 -6.61 3.47
CA LYS A 529 -15.68 -7.84 2.68
C LYS A 529 -16.67 -7.72 1.54
N GLY A 530 -16.19 -7.21 0.41
CA GLY A 530 -17.04 -6.72 -0.67
C GLY A 530 -17.53 -5.30 -0.39
N LYS A 531 -18.61 -4.87 -1.06
CA LYS A 531 -19.06 -3.47 -1.01
C LYS A 531 -19.80 -3.10 0.28
N TYR A 532 -20.62 -4.01 0.82
CA TYR A 532 -21.57 -3.68 1.90
C TYR A 532 -21.45 -4.53 3.18
N ARG A 533 -20.54 -5.52 3.21
CA ARG A 533 -20.34 -6.34 4.41
C ARG A 533 -19.13 -5.86 5.20
N PHE A 534 -19.31 -5.78 6.50
CA PHE A 534 -18.27 -5.41 7.43
C PHE A 534 -18.00 -6.58 8.39
N GLU A 535 -16.73 -6.76 8.75
CA GLU A 535 -16.26 -7.77 9.69
C GLU A 535 -15.25 -7.14 10.67
N PRO A 536 -15.10 -7.64 11.90
CA PRO A 536 -14.06 -7.16 12.80
C PRO A 536 -12.66 -7.38 12.21
N GLY A 537 -11.80 -6.36 12.23
CA GLY A 537 -10.40 -6.46 11.76
C GLY A 537 -9.70 -5.11 11.58
N PHE A 538 -8.49 -5.13 11.02
CA PHE A 538 -7.75 -3.94 10.60
C PHE A 538 -8.34 -3.40 9.29
N GLY A 539 -9.10 -2.32 9.39
CA GLY A 539 -9.92 -1.80 8.30
C GLY A 539 -9.21 -0.98 7.25
N ASP A 540 -9.97 -0.07 6.65
CA ASP A 540 -9.47 0.92 5.72
C ASP A 540 -8.65 1.98 6.45
N MET A 541 -7.77 2.67 5.74
CA MET A 541 -7.10 3.85 6.26
C MET A 541 -8.08 4.98 6.54
N THR A 542 -7.93 5.66 7.67
CA THR A 542 -8.72 6.85 8.03
C THR A 542 -8.41 8.02 7.09
N ILE A 543 -9.31 8.99 7.01
CA ILE A 543 -9.05 10.22 6.23
C ILE A 543 -7.89 11.00 6.85
N GLY A 544 -7.77 11.01 8.17
CA GLY A 544 -6.65 11.62 8.88
C GLY A 544 -5.28 11.11 8.42
N ILE A 545 -5.03 9.79 8.45
CA ILE A 545 -3.72 9.26 8.02
C ILE A 545 -3.48 9.43 6.52
N ARG A 546 -4.53 9.36 5.70
CA ARG A 546 -4.45 9.64 4.27
C ARG A 546 -4.04 11.09 4.02
N THR A 547 -4.60 12.03 4.78
CA THR A 547 -4.25 13.46 4.72
C THR A 547 -2.79 13.69 5.06
N ILE A 548 -2.28 13.06 6.12
CA ILE A 548 -0.86 13.14 6.50
C ILE A 548 0.03 12.62 5.36
N LEU A 549 -0.29 11.45 4.83
CA LEU A 549 0.46 10.85 3.72
C LEU A 549 0.43 11.73 2.46
N LEU A 550 -0.70 12.35 2.10
CA LEU A 550 -0.79 13.25 0.95
C LEU A 550 0.09 14.50 1.15
N ARG A 551 0.19 15.04 2.37
CA ARG A 551 1.12 16.14 2.67
C ARG A 551 2.58 15.72 2.55
N LEU A 552 2.93 14.53 3.07
CA LEU A 552 4.27 13.98 2.92
C LEU A 552 4.60 13.68 1.45
N MET A 553 3.59 13.27 0.67
CA MET A 553 3.73 13.05 -0.77
C MET A 553 4.09 14.34 -1.50
N ARG A 554 3.45 15.46 -1.12
CA ARG A 554 3.78 16.80 -1.63
C ARG A 554 5.16 17.25 -1.16
N GLU A 555 5.47 17.10 0.13
CA GLU A 555 6.74 17.50 0.74
C GLU A 555 7.94 16.79 0.09
N TYR A 556 7.78 15.50 -0.20
CA TYR A 556 8.79 14.68 -0.87
C TYR A 556 8.65 14.69 -2.40
N GLU A 557 7.83 15.58 -2.97
CA GLU A 557 7.68 15.74 -4.43
C GLU A 557 7.44 14.42 -5.19
N ILE A 558 6.67 13.52 -4.59
CA ILE A 558 6.38 12.22 -5.20
C ILE A 558 5.37 12.43 -6.33
N PRO A 559 5.67 11.97 -7.56
CA PRO A 559 4.82 12.22 -8.71
C PRO A 559 3.48 11.48 -8.59
N ILE A 560 2.41 12.16 -8.98
CA ILE A 560 1.05 11.62 -9.13
C ILE A 560 0.46 12.13 -10.44
N LEU A 561 -0.38 11.32 -11.09
CA LEU A 561 -1.12 11.78 -12.25
C LEU A 561 -2.30 12.66 -11.81
N GLU A 562 -2.58 13.71 -12.57
CA GLU A 562 -3.74 14.57 -12.31
C GLU A 562 -5.06 13.78 -12.31
N GLU A 563 -5.20 12.81 -13.23
CA GLU A 563 -6.36 11.92 -13.28
C GLU A 563 -6.51 11.06 -12.01
N GLU A 564 -5.39 10.66 -11.37
CA GLU A 564 -5.43 9.94 -10.08
C GLU A 564 -5.97 10.84 -8.98
N VAL A 565 -5.59 12.13 -8.93
CA VAL A 565 -6.06 13.08 -7.92
C VAL A 565 -7.58 13.24 -7.98
N TYR A 566 -8.14 13.47 -9.17
CA TYR A 566 -9.59 13.58 -9.34
C TYR A 566 -10.31 12.25 -9.06
N THR A 567 -9.74 11.13 -9.51
CA THR A 567 -10.31 9.79 -9.26
C THR A 567 -10.33 9.48 -7.76
N ILE A 568 -9.26 9.80 -7.04
CA ILE A 568 -9.19 9.67 -5.58
C ILE A 568 -10.31 10.46 -4.93
N TYR A 569 -10.47 11.74 -5.29
CA TYR A 569 -11.51 12.58 -4.69
C TYR A 569 -12.91 12.01 -4.92
N ARG A 570 -13.25 11.67 -6.17
CA ARG A 570 -14.52 11.06 -6.54
C ARG A 570 -14.79 9.78 -5.74
N MET A 571 -13.81 8.88 -5.65
CA MET A 571 -13.95 7.63 -4.89
C MET A 571 -14.12 7.87 -3.39
N VAL A 572 -13.45 8.88 -2.83
CA VAL A 572 -13.60 9.27 -1.43
C VAL A 572 -14.99 9.84 -1.20
N GLU A 573 -15.47 10.75 -2.04
CA GLU A 573 -16.79 11.36 -1.90
C GLU A 573 -17.92 10.32 -2.02
N GLU A 574 -17.87 9.46 -3.04
CA GLU A 574 -18.87 8.40 -3.24
C GLU A 574 -18.94 7.40 -2.08
N ARG A 575 -17.83 7.22 -1.35
CA ARG A 575 -17.72 6.20 -0.31
C ARG A 575 -17.90 6.77 1.09
N GLU A 576 -17.18 7.84 1.40
CA GLU A 576 -17.14 8.43 2.73
C GLU A 576 -18.43 9.19 3.03
N CYS A 577 -18.94 9.99 2.09
CA CYS A 577 -20.19 10.75 2.28
C CYS A 577 -21.40 9.83 2.45
N ARG A 578 -21.47 8.71 1.69
CA ARG A 578 -22.53 7.70 1.83
C ARG A 578 -22.56 7.04 3.21
N GLU A 579 -21.44 7.03 3.92
CA GLU A 579 -21.29 6.46 5.26
C GLU A 579 -21.36 7.52 6.36
N GLY A 580 -21.86 8.70 6.00
CA GLY A 580 -22.01 9.84 6.90
C GLY A 580 -20.71 10.50 7.29
N PHE A 581 -19.59 10.22 6.61
CA PHE A 581 -18.32 10.85 6.92
C PHE A 581 -18.14 12.11 6.07
N ALA A 582 -17.97 13.27 6.70
CA ALA A 582 -17.66 14.49 5.98
C ALA A 582 -16.21 14.41 5.45
N VAL A 583 -16.03 14.58 4.15
CA VAL A 583 -14.68 14.77 3.59
C VAL A 583 -14.15 16.09 4.12
N SER A 584 -13.09 16.04 4.94
CA SER A 584 -12.56 17.22 5.61
C SER A 584 -11.90 18.19 4.63
N GLU A 585 -11.96 19.49 4.92
CA GLU A 585 -11.22 20.51 4.17
C GLU A 585 -9.71 20.23 4.20
N ARG A 586 -9.19 19.70 5.32
CA ARG A 586 -7.79 19.28 5.45
C ARG A 586 -7.42 18.23 4.39
N PHE A 587 -8.28 17.24 4.16
CA PHE A 587 -8.07 16.22 3.15
C PHE A 587 -8.10 16.83 1.74
N ARG A 588 -9.09 17.67 1.43
CA ARG A 588 -9.18 18.35 0.13
C ARG A 588 -7.92 19.17 -0.17
N LYS A 589 -7.51 20.02 0.77
CA LYS A 589 -6.29 20.84 0.64
C LYS A 589 -5.03 20.00 0.45
N ALA A 590 -4.94 18.86 1.15
CA ALA A 590 -3.79 17.97 1.00
C ALA A 590 -3.78 17.26 -0.36
N LEU A 591 -4.94 16.78 -0.84
CA LEU A 591 -5.08 16.08 -2.10
C LEU A 591 -4.86 16.99 -3.30
N PHE A 592 -5.59 18.11 -3.37
CA PHE A 592 -5.49 19.06 -4.48
C PHE A 592 -4.24 19.93 -4.43
N GLY A 593 -3.58 19.99 -3.26
CA GLY A 593 -2.24 20.57 -3.15
C GLY A 593 -1.15 19.78 -3.87
N LEU A 594 -1.45 18.59 -4.43
CA LEU A 594 -0.56 17.84 -5.31
C LEU A 594 -0.61 18.30 -6.77
N LEU A 595 -1.57 19.13 -7.13
CA LEU A 595 -1.68 19.72 -8.47
C LEU A 595 -0.96 21.08 -8.51
N ASP A 596 -0.46 21.44 -9.70
CA ASP A 596 0.11 22.78 -9.94
C ASP A 596 -0.94 23.88 -9.76
N THR A 597 -2.16 23.60 -10.22
CA THR A 597 -3.32 24.48 -10.07
C THR A 597 -4.38 23.79 -9.22
N SER A 598 -4.54 24.23 -7.97
CA SER A 598 -5.61 23.72 -7.11
C SER A 598 -6.96 24.33 -7.52
N PRO A 599 -8.01 23.53 -7.69
CA PRO A 599 -9.36 24.04 -7.86
C PRO A 599 -9.79 24.87 -6.63
N ILE A 600 -10.65 25.86 -6.87
CA ILE A 600 -11.22 26.71 -5.82
C ILE A 600 -12.37 25.95 -5.16
N PHE A 601 -12.25 25.71 -3.86
CA PHE A 601 -13.33 25.13 -3.06
C PHE A 601 -14.13 26.26 -2.40
N TYR A 602 -15.41 26.38 -2.76
CA TYR A 602 -16.31 27.28 -2.06
C TYR A 602 -16.73 26.65 -0.72
N PRO A 603 -16.48 27.31 0.43
CA PRO A 603 -16.77 26.77 1.77
C PRO A 603 -18.26 26.55 2.05
N HIS A 604 -19.15 26.95 1.14
CA HIS A 604 -20.61 26.77 1.22
C HIS A 604 -21.19 25.89 0.11
N ALA A 605 -20.34 25.16 -0.63
CA ALA A 605 -20.83 24.15 -1.57
C ALA A 605 -21.35 22.94 -0.76
N ASP A 606 -22.63 23.03 -0.39
CA ASP A 606 -23.40 21.95 0.21
C ASP A 606 -23.25 20.68 -0.65
N PRO A 607 -22.97 19.50 -0.07
CA PRO A 607 -22.99 18.22 -0.79
C PRO A 607 -24.28 17.98 -1.58
N ILE A 608 -25.39 18.63 -1.18
CA ILE A 608 -26.67 18.63 -1.89
C ILE A 608 -26.65 19.51 -3.16
N MET A 609 -25.85 20.59 -3.17
CA MET A 609 -25.72 21.54 -4.29
C MET A 609 -24.60 21.20 -5.28
N ASN A 610 -23.67 20.30 -4.92
CA ASN A 610 -22.76 19.62 -5.86
C ASN A 610 -22.94 18.09 -5.80
N PRO A 611 -24.12 17.56 -6.17
CA PRO A 611 -24.45 16.15 -6.00
C PRO A 611 -23.69 15.20 -6.95
N THR A 612 -22.85 15.75 -7.84
CA THR A 612 -22.10 15.00 -8.86
C THR A 612 -20.59 15.03 -8.64
N GLY A 613 -20.09 15.77 -7.64
CA GLY A 613 -18.65 15.91 -7.40
C GLY A 613 -17.92 16.62 -8.56
N MET A 614 -18.64 17.38 -9.39
CA MET A 614 -18.02 18.16 -10.46
C MET A 614 -17.22 19.29 -9.82
N ILE A 615 -15.91 19.05 -9.74
CA ILE A 615 -14.91 20.08 -9.52
C ILE A 615 -14.84 20.89 -10.80
N ASP A 616 -14.84 22.21 -10.70
CA ASP A 616 -14.51 23.06 -11.84
C ASP A 616 -13.03 22.79 -12.19
N VAL A 617 -12.80 22.02 -13.26
CA VAL A 617 -11.47 21.57 -13.67
C VAL A 617 -10.86 22.68 -14.51
N CYS A 618 -9.70 23.19 -14.10
CA CYS A 618 -8.94 24.14 -14.91
C CYS A 618 -8.50 23.43 -16.20
N THR A 619 -9.08 23.82 -17.33
CA THR A 619 -8.75 23.24 -18.64
C THR A 619 -7.49 23.90 -19.21
N SER A 620 -6.92 23.31 -20.26
CA SER A 620 -5.82 23.95 -21.02
C SER A 620 -6.22 25.35 -21.52
N ASN A 621 -7.50 25.54 -21.85
CA ASN A 621 -8.02 26.84 -22.29
C ASN A 621 -8.05 27.87 -21.14
N ASP A 622 -8.25 27.41 -19.90
CA ASP A 622 -8.23 28.26 -18.71
C ASP A 622 -6.80 28.65 -18.35
N LYS A 623 -5.83 27.74 -18.52
CA LYS A 623 -4.41 28.06 -18.39
C LYS A 623 -3.97 29.13 -19.39
N ASP A 624 -4.33 28.96 -20.66
CA ASP A 624 -4.07 29.96 -21.69
C ASP A 624 -4.79 31.29 -21.39
N ALA A 625 -5.98 31.24 -20.78
CA ALA A 625 -6.71 32.44 -20.36
C ALA A 625 -6.02 33.16 -19.19
N ILE A 626 -5.53 32.42 -18.19
CA ILE A 626 -4.77 32.95 -17.06
C ILE A 626 -3.48 33.59 -17.56
N GLU A 627 -2.73 32.93 -18.44
CA GLU A 627 -1.49 33.47 -19.02
C GLU A 627 -1.76 34.76 -19.82
N ARG A 628 -2.85 34.81 -20.59
CA ARG A 628 -3.29 36.04 -21.27
C ARG A 628 -3.61 37.16 -20.29
N VAL A 629 -4.35 36.86 -19.22
CA VAL A 629 -4.73 37.87 -18.22
C VAL A 629 -3.52 38.38 -17.45
N ILE A 630 -2.58 37.50 -17.09
CA ILE A 630 -1.30 37.90 -16.46
C ILE A 630 -0.52 38.82 -17.40
N ALA A 631 -0.40 38.48 -18.69
CA ALA A 631 0.27 39.32 -19.68
C ALA A 631 -0.42 40.69 -19.84
N MET A 632 -1.75 40.75 -19.77
CA MET A 632 -2.51 42.01 -19.80
C MET A 632 -2.32 42.86 -18.53
N ILE A 633 -2.16 42.22 -17.36
CA ILE A 633 -1.81 42.91 -16.11
C ILE A 633 -0.39 43.46 -16.19
N GLU A 634 0.57 42.67 -16.67
CA GLU A 634 1.97 43.10 -16.87
C GLU A 634 2.11 44.22 -17.91
N ALA A 635 1.25 44.21 -18.94
CA ALA A 635 1.15 45.28 -19.93
C ALA A 635 0.41 46.53 -19.42
N GLY A 636 -0.17 46.50 -18.21
CA GLY A 636 -0.91 47.61 -17.63
C GLY A 636 -2.29 47.85 -18.27
N GLU A 637 -2.82 46.87 -18.98
CA GLU A 637 -4.14 46.94 -19.65
C GLU A 637 -5.30 46.64 -18.68
N ILE A 638 -5.00 46.00 -17.55
CA ILE A 638 -5.97 45.66 -16.49
C ILE A 638 -5.43 46.17 -15.15
N GLU A 639 -6.17 47.05 -14.49
CA GLU A 639 -5.89 47.43 -13.10
C GLU A 639 -6.41 46.34 -12.15
N VAL A 640 -5.50 45.75 -11.37
CA VAL A 640 -5.85 44.79 -10.32
C VAL A 640 -6.20 45.58 -9.08
N ALA A 641 -7.45 45.52 -8.62
CA ALA A 641 -7.84 46.07 -7.33
C ALA A 641 -7.24 45.21 -6.20
N GLU A 642 -6.70 45.87 -5.16
CA GLU A 642 -6.05 45.24 -3.99
C GLU A 642 -6.90 44.17 -3.30
#